data_AF-A0A974RTC4-F1
#
_entry.id   AF-A0A974RTC4-F1
#
_cell.length_a   1.000
_cell.length_b   1.000
_cell.length_c   1.000
_cell.angle_alpha   90.00
_cell.angle_beta   90.00
_cell.angle_gamma   90.00
#
_symmetry.space_group_name_H-M   'P 1'
#
loop_
_entity.id
_entity.type
_entity.pdbx_description
1 polymer ?
#
loop_
_entity_poly.entity_id
_entity_poly.type
_entity_poly.pdbx_seq_one_letter_code
_entity_poly.pdbx_strand_id
1 'polypeptide(L)'
;MTRSSRSPSAPSTCTSPPPPTLTCAQAAALRADLEDSGWGVEAVAALLGPVAEAALDREVRLPALRVLRRTLKELGLAGAPATGRPPRPARREPRAAGAPDEVPQDALPGTGASAPEGSRGGPAPRARMAPGGRATSGGRAPDEVPGGSGAPGDAPGAQARPAPAAAPTAVLTALFMLGEPVPAAALDVALPRTGATGARATGLVDAPDAQGLVRPLVDLRPHEAVDDVGEVRWWVASDVGELVTGRELAPDHVLGIGRAGLTLASLTPRRPVGRALDLGCGCGIQTLYLLRHCEQVVATDVSARALAFTSFNTALAGVGPERLDLRQGSFLEPLAGERFDLIATNPPFVITPPAVRQAGLPLMEYRDAGAPVLPVLVPGLAGLLREGGTLVMLGNWEHHAGHDWRERVSTWLPQDVDAWVVQRDLQDPVQYATTWLRDGGMTPERDLTGFEAALGAWVEDFEARGVRGVGLGYLVLHRPAPPGRAGAPGAAAAPVPPGLSGSAAAGAAGSALASKPPGGRRPWRVLEEVGTRGSGALGSHVAEVIEVRDRLASMDDAEVARLRPLTAPDVTEERYLTPGETEPRLILLRQGGGLGRVVQAGTTMAALAGVADGELGVGQVAEAVAALTGADPQEVRARMVADARELLGYGMLRLPS
;
A
#
# COMPACT_ATOMS: atom_id res chain seq x y z
N MET A 1 11.07 -46.42 43.31
CA MET A 1 9.78 -45.70 43.20
C MET A 1 10.01 -44.44 42.38
N THR A 2 9.22 -44.32 41.32
CA THR A 2 9.45 -43.56 40.09
C THR A 2 9.28 -42.04 40.25
N ARG A 3 10.30 -41.26 39.85
CA ARG A 3 10.18 -39.82 39.60
C ARG A 3 9.48 -39.61 38.27
N SER A 4 8.27 -39.08 38.28
CA SER A 4 7.55 -38.66 37.07
C SER A 4 8.07 -37.30 36.65
N SER A 5 8.82 -37.25 35.55
CA SER A 5 9.15 -36.03 34.81
C SER A 5 7.87 -35.44 34.21
N ARG A 6 7.49 -34.23 34.63
CA ARG A 6 6.57 -33.42 33.83
C ARG A 6 7.39 -32.72 32.76
N SER A 7 7.18 -33.10 31.50
CA SER A 7 7.67 -32.37 30.34
C SER A 7 7.16 -30.93 30.37
N PRO A 8 7.95 -29.93 29.94
CA PRO A 8 7.44 -28.59 29.73
C PRO A 8 6.35 -28.65 28.65
N SER A 9 5.18 -28.10 28.94
CA SER A 9 4.10 -27.92 27.99
C SER A 9 4.59 -27.11 26.80
N ALA A 10 4.46 -27.64 25.58
CA ALA A 10 4.67 -26.91 24.35
C ALA A 10 3.82 -25.62 24.34
N PRO A 11 4.30 -24.51 23.74
CA PRO A 11 3.49 -23.32 23.58
C PRO A 11 2.23 -23.68 22.79
N SER A 12 1.06 -23.32 23.32
CA SER A 12 -0.22 -23.50 22.63
C SER A 12 -0.16 -22.66 21.35
N THR A 13 0.01 -23.29 20.19
CA THR A 13 0.00 -22.60 18.91
C THR A 13 -1.41 -22.05 18.69
N CYS A 14 -1.59 -20.73 18.79
CA CYS A 14 -2.78 -20.04 18.30
C CYS A 14 -2.93 -20.39 16.82
N THR A 15 -3.89 -21.25 16.50
CA THR A 15 -4.20 -21.65 15.13
C THR A 15 -5.43 -20.87 14.68
N SER A 16 -5.35 -20.28 13.50
CA SER A 16 -6.46 -19.55 12.88
C SER A 16 -7.65 -20.51 12.63
N PRO A 17 -8.92 -20.05 12.71
CA PRO A 17 -10.08 -20.88 12.38
C PRO A 17 -10.01 -21.31 10.91
N PRO A 18 -10.63 -22.41 10.44
CA PRO A 18 -10.60 -22.77 9.00
C PRO A 18 -11.00 -21.60 8.09
N PRO A 19 -10.36 -21.42 6.91
CA PRO A 19 -10.70 -20.31 6.01
C PRO A 19 -12.11 -20.49 5.43
N PRO A 20 -12.78 -19.39 5.05
CA PRO A 20 -14.13 -19.46 4.51
C PRO A 20 -14.13 -20.06 3.09
N THR A 21 -15.24 -20.70 2.70
CA THR A 21 -15.40 -21.29 1.37
C THR A 21 -16.81 -21.05 0.83
N LEU A 22 -16.94 -20.91 -0.50
CA LEU A 22 -18.21 -20.71 -1.18
C LEU A 22 -18.31 -21.60 -2.43
N THR A 23 -19.47 -22.24 -2.59
CA THR A 23 -19.92 -22.67 -3.92
C THR A 23 -20.45 -21.48 -4.72
N CYS A 24 -20.56 -21.58 -6.04
CA CYS A 24 -21.09 -20.50 -6.87
C CYS A 24 -22.51 -20.06 -6.45
N ALA A 25 -23.36 -21.01 -6.04
CA ALA A 25 -24.71 -20.70 -5.56
C ALA A 25 -24.71 -19.94 -4.24
N GLN A 26 -23.86 -20.35 -3.28
CA GLN A 26 -23.71 -19.64 -2.01
C GLN A 26 -23.10 -18.25 -2.21
N ALA A 27 -22.14 -18.10 -3.12
CA ALA A 27 -21.55 -16.81 -3.44
C ALA A 27 -22.57 -15.84 -4.03
N ALA A 28 -23.42 -16.32 -4.95
CA ALA A 28 -24.50 -15.51 -5.52
C ALA A 28 -25.54 -15.10 -4.46
N ALA A 29 -25.93 -16.04 -3.59
CA ALA A 29 -26.88 -15.76 -2.51
C ALA A 29 -26.33 -14.74 -1.50
N LEU A 30 -25.07 -14.90 -1.07
CA LEU A 30 -24.42 -13.99 -0.15
C LEU A 30 -24.23 -12.61 -0.78
N ARG A 31 -23.71 -12.53 -2.02
CA ARG A 31 -23.54 -11.25 -2.72
C ARG A 31 -24.86 -10.48 -2.80
N ALA A 32 -25.91 -11.15 -3.26
CA ALA A 32 -27.21 -10.50 -3.37
C ALA A 32 -27.75 -10.06 -2.00
N ASP A 33 -27.41 -10.75 -0.90
CA ASP A 33 -27.89 -10.37 0.45
C ASP A 33 -27.16 -9.09 0.88
N LEU A 34 -25.85 -9.02 0.63
CA LEU A 34 -25.03 -7.85 0.93
C LEU A 34 -25.46 -6.64 0.08
N GLU A 35 -25.78 -6.84 -1.20
CA GLU A 35 -26.36 -5.81 -2.08
C GLU A 35 -27.72 -5.30 -1.56
N ASP A 36 -28.67 -6.21 -1.31
CA ASP A 36 -30.03 -5.86 -0.84
C ASP A 36 -30.02 -5.24 0.57
N SER A 37 -29.03 -5.57 1.40
CA SER A 37 -28.87 -4.98 2.73
C SER A 37 -28.48 -3.50 2.71
N GLY A 38 -27.97 -3.00 1.57
CA GLY A 38 -27.41 -1.66 1.44
C GLY A 38 -26.07 -1.46 2.17
N TRP A 39 -25.43 -2.53 2.66
CA TRP A 39 -24.18 -2.45 3.41
C TRP A 39 -23.00 -2.10 2.50
N GLY A 40 -22.67 -0.81 2.42
CA GLY A 40 -21.55 -0.26 1.66
C GLY A 40 -20.73 0.75 2.48
N VAL A 41 -19.70 1.34 1.85
CA VAL A 41 -18.78 2.27 2.53
C VAL A 41 -19.53 3.50 3.04
N GLU A 42 -20.33 4.13 2.19
CA GLU A 42 -21.14 5.30 2.56
C GLU A 42 -22.16 5.00 3.66
N ALA A 43 -22.78 3.82 3.63
CA ALA A 43 -23.76 3.41 4.64
C ALA A 43 -23.10 3.21 6.02
N VAL A 44 -21.89 2.65 6.06
CA VAL A 44 -21.09 2.53 7.28
C VAL A 44 -20.69 3.91 7.80
N ALA A 45 -20.20 4.79 6.93
CA ALA A 45 -19.83 6.17 7.30
C ALA A 45 -21.03 6.95 7.87
N ALA A 46 -22.19 6.85 7.22
CA ALA A 46 -23.43 7.47 7.70
C ALA A 46 -23.90 6.90 9.05
N LEU A 47 -23.76 5.59 9.26
CA LEU A 47 -24.11 4.93 10.51
C LEU A 47 -23.20 5.33 11.67
N LEU A 48 -21.87 5.36 11.45
CA LEU A 48 -20.88 5.65 12.48
C LEU A 48 -20.77 7.15 12.77
N GLY A 49 -20.89 7.97 11.73
CA GLY A 49 -20.60 9.39 11.76
C GLY A 49 -19.09 9.69 11.79
N PRO A 50 -18.71 10.95 11.46
CA PRO A 50 -17.33 11.30 11.11
C PRO A 50 -16.33 11.12 12.26
N VAL A 51 -16.79 11.25 13.52
CA VAL A 51 -15.91 11.09 14.69
C VAL A 51 -15.55 9.62 14.91
N ALA A 52 -16.54 8.72 14.79
CA ALA A 52 -16.31 7.30 15.04
C ALA A 52 -15.59 6.63 13.87
N GLU A 53 -15.91 7.03 12.64
CA GLU A 53 -15.21 6.62 11.43
C GLU A 53 -13.72 7.02 11.49
N ALA A 54 -13.43 8.30 11.69
CA ALA A 54 -12.03 8.76 11.77
C ALA A 54 -11.27 8.12 12.94
N ALA A 55 -11.95 7.77 14.04
CA ALA A 55 -11.33 7.02 15.13
C ALA A 55 -11.01 5.58 14.73
N LEU A 56 -11.91 4.91 14.00
CA LEU A 56 -11.71 3.57 13.49
C LEU A 56 -10.55 3.51 12.48
N ASP A 57 -10.39 4.54 11.63
CA ASP A 57 -9.25 4.68 10.71
C ASP A 57 -7.90 4.81 11.43
N ARG A 58 -7.92 5.28 12.68
CA ARG A 58 -6.76 5.32 13.58
C ARG A 58 -6.67 4.09 14.49
N GLU A 59 -7.38 3.03 14.13
CA GLU A 59 -7.44 1.77 14.87
C GLU A 59 -7.98 1.93 16.31
N VAL A 60 -8.86 2.92 16.52
CA VAL A 60 -9.54 3.15 17.79
C VAL A 60 -11.01 2.74 17.66
N ARG A 61 -11.32 1.49 18.02
CA ARG A 61 -12.67 0.90 17.86
C ARG A 61 -13.76 1.45 18.78
N LEU A 62 -13.40 2.00 19.94
CA LEU A 62 -14.37 2.28 21.02
C LEU A 62 -15.50 3.26 20.60
N PRO A 63 -15.22 4.38 19.91
CA PRO A 63 -16.29 5.26 19.43
C PRO A 63 -17.30 4.55 18.53
N ALA A 64 -16.83 3.74 17.56
CA ALA A 64 -17.69 2.97 16.68
C ALA A 64 -18.55 1.94 17.44
N LEU A 65 -17.95 1.23 18.41
CA LEU A 65 -18.67 0.30 19.29
C LEU A 65 -19.79 0.99 20.08
N ARG A 66 -19.56 2.22 20.56
CA ARG A 66 -20.57 2.99 21.29
C ARG A 66 -21.76 3.33 20.42
N VAL A 67 -21.52 3.72 19.17
CA VAL A 67 -22.57 4.02 18.20
C VAL A 67 -23.36 2.75 17.89
N LEU A 68 -22.70 1.66 17.50
CA LEU A 68 -23.38 0.42 17.13
C LEU A 68 -24.17 -0.21 18.28
N ARG A 69 -23.62 -0.27 19.50
CA ARG A 69 -24.34 -0.83 20.65
C ARG A 69 -25.60 -0.03 20.98
N ARG A 70 -25.55 1.29 20.81
CA ARG A 70 -26.72 2.15 20.97
C ARG A 70 -27.76 1.84 19.88
N THR A 71 -27.35 1.80 18.62
CA THR A 71 -28.24 1.51 17.49
C THR A 71 -28.88 0.13 17.61
N LEU A 72 -28.11 -0.91 17.93
CA LEU A 72 -28.63 -2.27 18.14
C LEU A 72 -29.63 -2.32 19.30
N LYS A 73 -29.40 -1.56 20.37
CA LYS A 73 -30.35 -1.45 21.49
C LYS A 73 -31.65 -0.76 21.06
N GLU A 74 -31.58 0.31 20.29
CA GLU A 74 -32.75 1.04 19.76
C GLU A 74 -33.57 0.17 18.80
N LEU A 75 -32.91 -0.74 18.07
CA LEU A 75 -33.55 -1.73 17.19
C LEU A 75 -34.10 -2.97 17.93
N GLY A 76 -33.87 -3.11 19.24
CA GLY A 76 -34.26 -4.30 19.99
C GLY A 76 -33.42 -5.54 19.69
N LEU A 77 -32.23 -5.37 19.11
CA LEU A 77 -31.31 -6.43 18.69
C LEU A 77 -30.11 -6.60 19.64
N ALA A 78 -30.04 -5.83 20.72
CA ALA A 78 -28.99 -5.97 21.72
C ALA A 78 -29.14 -7.30 22.47
N GLY A 79 -28.09 -8.13 22.44
CA GLY A 79 -27.99 -9.27 23.35
C GLY A 79 -28.03 -8.82 24.81
N ALA A 80 -28.53 -9.66 25.71
CA ALA A 80 -28.45 -9.41 27.14
C ALA A 80 -26.98 -9.10 27.52
N PRO A 81 -26.71 -8.10 28.39
CA PRO A 81 -25.34 -7.73 28.72
C PRO A 81 -24.58 -8.95 29.23
N ALA A 82 -23.47 -9.30 28.57
CA ALA A 82 -22.56 -10.32 29.05
C ALA A 82 -22.05 -9.89 30.43
N THR A 83 -22.54 -10.52 31.49
CA THR A 83 -22.00 -10.42 32.85
C THR A 83 -20.69 -11.22 33.00
N GLY A 84 -19.97 -11.42 31.91
CA GLY A 84 -18.65 -12.05 31.86
C GLY A 84 -17.57 -11.00 32.09
N ARG A 85 -17.16 -10.84 33.35
CA ARG A 85 -15.88 -10.20 33.68
C ARG A 85 -14.78 -10.87 32.84
N PRO A 86 -13.84 -10.14 32.21
CA PRO A 86 -12.70 -10.79 31.56
C PRO A 86 -12.01 -11.69 32.59
N PRO A 87 -11.50 -12.88 32.19
CA PRO A 87 -10.77 -13.73 33.11
C PRO A 87 -9.62 -12.89 33.70
N ARG A 88 -9.61 -12.72 35.03
CA ARG A 88 -8.47 -12.11 35.69
C ARG A 88 -7.24 -12.92 35.33
N PRO A 89 -6.11 -12.29 34.94
CA PRO A 89 -4.85 -13.03 34.82
C PRO A 89 -4.60 -13.72 36.16
N ALA A 90 -4.29 -15.01 36.12
CA ALA A 90 -3.97 -15.78 37.31
C ALA A 90 -2.82 -15.06 38.03
N ARG A 91 -3.09 -14.57 39.26
CA ARG A 91 -2.03 -14.08 40.13
C ARG A 91 -1.08 -15.24 40.37
N ARG A 92 0.15 -15.16 39.85
CA ARG A 92 1.25 -15.98 40.36
C ARG A 92 1.48 -15.54 41.80
N GLU A 93 1.26 -16.43 42.75
CA GLU A 93 1.71 -16.24 44.12
C GLU A 93 3.24 -16.08 44.13
N PRO A 94 3.79 -15.15 44.91
CA PRO A 94 5.23 -15.01 45.04
C PRO A 94 5.79 -16.25 45.75
N ARG A 95 6.71 -16.96 45.09
CA ARG A 95 7.54 -17.97 45.76
C ARG A 95 8.40 -17.27 46.80
N ALA A 96 8.36 -17.78 48.04
CA ALA A 96 9.21 -17.36 49.13
C ALA A 96 10.70 -17.47 48.72
N ALA A 97 11.40 -16.34 48.74
CA ALA A 97 12.86 -16.30 48.69
C ALA A 97 13.41 -16.47 50.11
N GLY A 98 14.37 -17.37 50.25
CA GLY A 98 15.09 -17.63 51.49
C GLY A 98 15.89 -16.42 51.98
N ALA A 99 16.06 -16.36 53.30
CA ALA A 99 16.79 -15.34 54.02
C ALA A 99 18.27 -15.25 53.63
N PRO A 100 18.88 -14.08 53.86
CA PRO A 100 20.19 -14.06 54.52
C PRO A 100 20.22 -13.18 55.77
N ASP A 101 21.17 -13.54 56.64
CA ASP A 101 21.41 -13.10 58.02
C ASP A 101 21.72 -11.59 58.24
N GLU A 102 21.59 -11.23 59.52
CA GLU A 102 21.70 -9.94 60.25
C GLU A 102 23.00 -9.09 60.05
N VAL A 103 22.91 -7.75 59.88
CA VAL A 103 23.13 -6.59 60.84
C VAL A 103 24.63 -6.15 60.97
N PRO A 104 25.06 -4.90 61.36
CA PRO A 104 24.39 -3.63 61.78
C PRO A 104 24.76 -2.37 60.94
N GLN A 105 23.93 -1.34 60.78
CA GLN A 105 23.64 -0.17 61.65
C GLN A 105 24.85 0.57 62.25
N ASP A 106 25.19 1.73 61.67
CA ASP A 106 25.69 2.88 62.42
C ASP A 106 25.43 4.24 61.73
N ALA A 107 24.91 5.16 62.56
CA ALA A 107 25.02 6.63 62.62
C ALA A 107 24.88 7.54 61.37
N LEU A 108 23.81 8.36 61.40
CA LEU A 108 23.74 9.74 60.85
C LEU A 108 24.57 10.71 61.72
N PRO A 109 25.08 11.85 61.20
CA PRO A 109 24.30 13.10 61.02
C PRO A 109 24.65 13.84 59.70
N GLY A 110 23.87 14.75 59.10
CA GLY A 110 23.16 15.91 59.64
C GLY A 110 23.98 17.19 59.37
N THR A 111 23.41 18.14 58.59
CA THR A 111 23.81 19.53 58.22
C THR A 111 23.94 19.70 56.70
N GLY A 112 23.59 20.79 56.03
CA GLY A 112 23.13 22.12 56.39
C GLY A 112 23.05 22.91 55.07
N ALA A 113 22.13 23.88 54.99
CA ALA A 113 21.79 24.63 53.79
C ALA A 113 22.96 25.45 53.17
N SER A 114 22.93 25.67 51.85
CA SER A 114 22.98 27.01 51.20
C SER A 114 23.07 26.89 49.66
N ALA A 115 22.25 27.66 48.95
CA ALA A 115 22.39 27.96 47.52
C ALA A 115 23.56 28.95 47.28
N PRO A 116 24.03 29.13 46.03
CA PRO A 116 23.47 30.23 45.23
C PRO A 116 23.31 29.95 43.71
N GLU A 117 22.78 30.98 43.05
CA GLU A 117 22.17 31.11 41.73
C GLU A 117 23.06 30.83 40.49
N GLY A 118 22.41 30.56 39.34
CA GLY A 118 23.08 30.52 38.04
C GLY A 118 22.24 30.15 36.80
N SER A 119 21.24 30.96 36.45
CA SER A 119 20.90 31.41 35.07
C SER A 119 20.63 30.41 33.90
N ARG A 120 19.40 30.52 33.34
CA ARG A 120 18.96 30.43 31.90
C ARG A 120 19.11 29.05 31.23
N GLY A 121 18.15 28.45 30.51
CA GLY A 121 16.96 28.92 29.80
C GLY A 121 16.94 28.24 28.42
N GLY A 122 15.88 27.49 28.06
CA GLY A 122 15.68 26.96 26.69
C GLY A 122 14.95 25.60 26.61
N PRO A 123 13.78 25.50 25.93
CA PRO A 123 12.92 24.32 25.96
C PRO A 123 13.20 23.31 24.82
N ALA A 124 12.79 22.06 25.09
CA ALA A 124 12.88 20.87 24.23
C ALA A 124 12.15 20.99 22.88
N PRO A 125 12.62 20.32 21.81
CA PRO A 125 12.02 20.43 20.47
C PRO A 125 10.75 19.58 20.33
N ARG A 126 9.75 20.21 19.71
CA ARG A 126 8.44 19.67 19.33
C ARG A 126 8.55 18.73 18.12
N ALA A 127 7.87 17.59 18.19
CA ALA A 127 7.60 16.70 17.07
C ALA A 127 6.69 17.40 16.04
N ARG A 128 7.06 17.34 14.75
CA ARG A 128 6.30 17.90 13.63
C ARG A 128 5.30 16.89 13.08
N MET A 129 4.08 17.40 12.85
CA MET A 129 2.94 16.75 12.21
C MET A 129 3.05 16.71 10.68
N ALA A 130 2.34 15.74 10.10
CA ALA A 130 2.04 15.56 8.67
C ALA A 130 1.18 16.69 8.07
N PRO A 131 1.17 16.90 6.74
CA PRO A 131 0.23 17.82 6.11
C PRO A 131 -1.08 17.14 5.71
N GLY A 132 -2.18 17.84 5.97
CA GLY A 132 -3.54 17.47 5.57
C GLY A 132 -3.89 17.88 4.13
N GLY A 133 -4.71 17.06 3.48
CA GLY A 133 -5.35 17.39 2.20
C GLY A 133 -6.61 18.22 2.42
N ARG A 134 -6.69 19.38 1.77
CA ARG A 134 -7.92 20.18 1.63
C ARG A 134 -8.72 19.65 0.44
N ALA A 135 -9.98 19.31 0.67
CA ALA A 135 -10.99 19.20 -0.37
C ALA A 135 -11.45 20.61 -0.77
N THR A 136 -11.35 20.94 -2.07
CA THR A 136 -11.90 22.17 -2.66
C THR A 136 -13.25 21.86 -3.30
N SER A 137 -14.34 22.27 -2.67
CA SER A 137 -15.66 22.34 -3.28
C SER A 137 -15.88 23.76 -3.81
N GLY A 138 -15.90 23.93 -5.14
CA GLY A 138 -16.30 25.18 -5.79
C GLY A 138 -17.82 25.35 -5.74
N GLY A 139 -18.29 26.29 -4.91
CA GLY A 139 -19.68 26.73 -4.86
C GLY A 139 -19.85 28.08 -5.53
N ARG A 140 -20.71 28.13 -6.55
CA ARG A 140 -21.18 29.32 -7.27
C ARG A 140 -22.15 30.10 -6.37
N ALA A 141 -21.93 31.39 -6.20
CA ALA A 141 -22.84 32.28 -5.47
C ALA A 141 -24.19 32.45 -6.18
N PRO A 142 -25.25 32.78 -5.43
CA PRO A 142 -25.93 34.03 -5.75
C PRO A 142 -26.30 34.89 -4.53
N ASP A 143 -26.49 36.17 -4.84
CA ASP A 143 -26.81 37.30 -4.00
C ASP A 143 -28.21 37.30 -3.35
N GLU A 144 -28.28 38.13 -2.30
CA GLU A 144 -29.43 38.89 -1.79
C GLU A 144 -30.53 38.23 -0.91
N VAL A 145 -30.59 38.76 0.32
CA VAL A 145 -31.68 38.69 1.31
C VAL A 145 -32.58 39.91 1.08
N PRO A 146 -33.91 39.85 1.34
CA PRO A 146 -34.36 40.44 2.61
C PRO A 146 -35.53 39.72 3.30
N GLY A 147 -35.42 39.58 4.62
CA GLY A 147 -36.47 39.92 5.60
C GLY A 147 -37.65 38.96 5.80
N GLY A 148 -37.75 38.40 7.01
CA GLY A 148 -38.98 37.75 7.48
C GLY A 148 -38.86 37.15 8.88
N SER A 149 -39.30 37.90 9.88
CA SER A 149 -39.36 37.52 11.30
C SER A 149 -40.35 36.39 11.59
N GLY A 150 -39.99 35.49 12.52
CA GLY A 150 -40.95 34.62 13.20
C GLY A 150 -40.32 33.42 13.90
N ALA A 151 -39.98 33.56 15.19
CA ALA A 151 -39.76 32.40 16.06
C ALA A 151 -41.09 31.71 16.37
N PRO A 152 -41.11 30.37 16.49
CA PRO A 152 -41.46 29.83 17.80
C PRO A 152 -40.75 28.52 18.19
N GLY A 153 -40.39 28.44 19.48
CA GLY A 153 -40.65 27.29 20.35
C GLY A 153 -39.84 26.00 20.14
N ASP A 154 -38.78 25.84 20.92
CA ASP A 154 -38.14 24.54 21.19
C ASP A 154 -39.15 23.56 21.83
N ALA A 155 -39.42 22.46 21.12
CA ALA A 155 -39.97 21.24 21.69
C ALA A 155 -38.89 20.14 21.68
N PRO A 156 -38.75 19.33 22.75
CA PRO A 156 -37.70 18.32 22.81
C PRO A 156 -37.91 17.25 21.73
N GLY A 157 -36.85 17.01 20.96
CA GLY A 157 -36.85 16.20 19.74
C GLY A 157 -37.45 14.80 19.93
N ALA A 158 -38.46 14.51 19.12
CA ALA A 158 -38.84 13.15 18.80
C ALA A 158 -37.62 12.43 18.20
N GLN A 159 -37.10 11.42 18.90
CA GLN A 159 -36.07 10.54 18.37
C GLN A 159 -36.65 9.84 17.15
N ALA A 160 -36.21 10.25 15.96
CA ALA A 160 -36.57 9.59 14.72
C ALA A 160 -36.17 8.11 14.84
N ARG A 161 -37.14 7.20 14.66
CA ARG A 161 -36.85 5.77 14.51
C ARG A 161 -35.82 5.62 13.39
N PRO A 162 -34.74 4.84 13.58
CA PRO A 162 -33.79 4.59 12.50
C PRO A 162 -34.53 4.00 11.29
N ALA A 163 -34.17 4.46 10.08
CA ALA A 163 -34.76 3.99 8.84
C ALA A 163 -34.62 2.46 8.70
N PRO A 164 -35.56 1.75 8.05
CA PRO A 164 -35.53 0.28 7.93
C PRO A 164 -34.24 -0.29 7.30
N ALA A 165 -33.51 0.47 6.49
CA ALA A 165 -32.21 0.10 5.93
C ALA A 165 -31.04 0.13 6.94
N ALA A 166 -31.21 0.77 8.11
CA ALA A 166 -30.16 0.89 9.12
C ALA A 166 -29.95 -0.42 9.91
N ALA A 167 -30.94 -1.31 9.96
CA ALA A 167 -30.87 -2.53 10.76
C ALA A 167 -29.88 -3.57 10.19
N PRO A 168 -29.94 -3.97 8.90
CA PRO A 168 -28.94 -4.87 8.32
C PRO A 168 -27.53 -4.28 8.37
N THR A 169 -27.36 -3.01 8.00
CA THR A 169 -26.07 -2.29 8.04
C THR A 169 -25.47 -2.33 9.46
N ALA A 170 -26.28 -2.07 10.50
CA ALA A 170 -25.79 -2.11 11.88
C ALA A 170 -25.41 -3.53 12.34
N VAL A 171 -26.20 -4.55 11.98
CA VAL A 171 -25.89 -5.95 12.31
C VAL A 171 -24.59 -6.39 11.64
N LEU A 172 -24.44 -6.16 10.33
CA LEU A 172 -23.27 -6.58 9.56
C LEU A 172 -22.00 -5.83 9.97
N THR A 173 -22.10 -4.52 10.23
CA THR A 173 -20.97 -3.72 10.73
C THR A 173 -20.54 -4.17 12.13
N ALA A 174 -21.50 -4.43 13.03
CA ALA A 174 -21.19 -4.88 14.38
C ALA A 174 -20.53 -6.26 14.36
N LEU A 175 -21.09 -7.19 13.58
CA LEU A 175 -20.60 -8.55 13.47
C LEU A 175 -19.22 -8.59 12.79
N PHE A 176 -19.12 -8.13 11.55
CA PHE A 176 -17.94 -8.41 10.72
C PHE A 176 -16.80 -7.38 10.82
N MET A 177 -17.08 -6.11 11.15
CA MET A 177 -16.04 -5.08 11.24
C MET A 177 -15.56 -4.84 12.68
N LEU A 178 -16.47 -4.96 13.66
CA LEU A 178 -16.15 -4.68 15.07
C LEU A 178 -16.10 -5.92 15.97
N GLY A 179 -16.45 -7.09 15.46
CA GLY A 179 -16.33 -8.34 16.19
C GLY A 179 -17.38 -8.59 17.28
N GLU A 180 -18.48 -7.83 17.26
CA GLU A 180 -19.53 -7.96 18.27
C GLU A 180 -20.43 -9.16 17.96
N PRO A 181 -20.76 -10.01 18.95
CA PRO A 181 -21.71 -11.07 18.77
C PRO A 181 -23.12 -10.51 18.50
N VAL A 182 -23.85 -11.12 17.56
CA VAL A 182 -25.23 -10.72 17.22
C VAL A 182 -26.18 -11.93 17.30
N PRO A 183 -27.49 -11.73 17.56
CA PRO A 183 -28.45 -12.82 17.50
C PRO A 183 -28.50 -13.48 16.12
N ALA A 184 -28.53 -14.80 16.05
CA ALA A 184 -28.64 -15.54 14.79
C ALA A 184 -29.85 -15.10 13.96
N ALA A 185 -30.99 -14.87 14.62
CA ALA A 185 -32.21 -14.35 13.98
C ALA A 185 -32.04 -12.94 13.39
N ALA A 186 -31.18 -12.10 13.96
CA ALA A 186 -30.87 -10.78 13.40
C ALA A 186 -30.03 -10.92 12.13
N LEU A 187 -29.10 -11.89 12.11
CA LEU A 187 -28.33 -12.23 10.92
C LEU A 187 -29.21 -12.85 9.83
N ASP A 188 -30.20 -13.68 10.19
CA ASP A 188 -31.20 -14.22 9.24
C ASP A 188 -32.00 -13.11 8.56
N VAL A 189 -32.34 -12.04 9.28
CA VAL A 189 -33.02 -10.86 8.71
C VAL A 189 -32.06 -10.03 7.84
N ALA A 190 -30.81 -9.88 8.25
CA ALA A 190 -29.82 -9.11 7.49
C ALA A 190 -29.37 -9.82 6.20
N LEU A 191 -29.36 -11.16 6.20
CA LEU A 191 -28.96 -12.00 5.07
C LEU A 191 -30.07 -13.04 4.79
N PRO A 192 -31.22 -12.66 4.21
CA PRO A 192 -32.38 -13.54 4.09
C PRO A 192 -32.16 -14.81 3.27
N ARG A 193 -31.24 -14.79 2.29
CA ARG A 193 -30.95 -15.97 1.45
C ARG A 193 -29.88 -16.87 2.06
N THR A 194 -28.91 -16.29 2.75
CA THR A 194 -27.78 -17.00 3.37
C THR A 194 -28.14 -17.50 4.76
N GLY A 195 -28.70 -16.63 5.58
CA GLY A 195 -29.00 -16.84 7.00
C GLY A 195 -27.77 -17.14 7.85
N ALA A 196 -27.96 -17.26 9.16
CA ALA A 196 -26.94 -17.70 10.09
C ALA A 196 -26.47 -19.14 9.81
N THR A 197 -27.37 -20.00 9.34
CA THR A 197 -27.03 -21.38 8.97
C THR A 197 -26.10 -21.43 7.76
N GLY A 198 -26.38 -20.67 6.70
CA GLY A 198 -25.50 -20.59 5.53
C GLY A 198 -24.19 -19.90 5.87
N ALA A 199 -24.23 -18.81 6.64
CA ALA A 199 -23.02 -18.10 7.08
C ALA A 199 -22.08 -19.02 7.90
N ARG A 200 -22.63 -19.88 8.75
CA ARG A 200 -21.85 -20.90 9.46
C ARG A 200 -21.28 -21.94 8.50
N ALA A 201 -22.09 -22.44 7.57
CA ALA A 201 -21.67 -23.45 6.60
C ALA A 201 -20.54 -22.96 5.68
N THR A 202 -20.46 -21.65 5.43
CA THR A 202 -19.42 -21.02 4.61
C THR A 202 -18.22 -20.52 5.43
N GLY A 203 -18.23 -20.72 6.76
CA GLY A 203 -17.12 -20.31 7.65
C GLY A 203 -17.07 -18.81 7.97
N LEU A 204 -18.17 -18.07 7.80
CA LEU A 204 -18.25 -16.65 8.17
C LEU A 204 -18.46 -16.43 9.66
N VAL A 205 -19.20 -17.34 10.32
CA VAL A 205 -19.56 -17.26 11.74
C VAL A 205 -19.46 -18.61 12.44
N ASP A 206 -19.33 -18.58 13.76
CA ASP A 206 -19.38 -19.78 14.60
C ASP A 206 -20.80 -20.34 14.76
N ALA A 207 -20.93 -21.44 15.51
CA ALA A 207 -22.24 -21.96 15.89
C ALA A 207 -22.87 -21.03 16.94
N PRO A 208 -24.21 -20.80 16.88
CA PRO A 208 -24.89 -20.02 17.91
C PRO A 208 -24.60 -20.57 19.31
N ASP A 209 -24.26 -19.68 20.24
CA ASP A 209 -24.04 -20.05 21.64
C ASP A 209 -25.37 -20.32 22.37
N ALA A 210 -25.31 -20.59 23.67
CA ALA A 210 -26.49 -20.86 24.49
C ALA A 210 -27.49 -19.69 24.55
N GLN A 211 -27.08 -18.48 24.18
CA GLN A 211 -27.91 -17.28 24.08
C GLN A 211 -28.40 -17.03 22.64
N GLY A 212 -28.08 -17.93 21.70
CA GLY A 212 -28.41 -17.79 20.29
C GLY A 212 -27.58 -16.73 19.57
N LEU A 213 -26.43 -16.32 20.12
CA LEU A 213 -25.54 -15.34 19.52
C LEU A 213 -24.49 -16.04 18.66
N VAL A 214 -24.20 -15.47 17.50
CA VAL A 214 -23.11 -15.87 16.61
C VAL A 214 -21.98 -14.84 16.65
N ARG A 215 -20.75 -15.29 16.48
CA ARG A 215 -19.52 -14.49 16.41
C ARG A 215 -18.86 -14.66 15.05
N PRO A 216 -18.14 -13.63 14.57
CA PRO A 216 -17.49 -13.73 13.28
C PRO A 216 -16.27 -14.65 13.39
N LEU A 217 -16.03 -15.41 12.31
CA LEU A 217 -14.78 -16.13 12.09
C LEU A 217 -13.86 -15.40 11.11
N VAL A 218 -14.37 -14.37 10.44
CA VAL A 218 -13.64 -13.52 9.48
C VAL A 218 -13.93 -12.05 9.73
N ASP A 219 -13.00 -11.18 9.37
CA ASP A 219 -13.28 -9.76 9.16
C ASP A 219 -13.76 -9.60 7.70
N LEU A 220 -14.98 -9.10 7.51
CA LEU A 220 -15.58 -8.85 6.19
C LEU A 220 -15.89 -7.35 6.09
N ARG A 221 -15.41 -6.70 5.02
CA ARG A 221 -15.55 -5.25 4.84
C ARG A 221 -16.08 -4.88 3.46
N PRO A 222 -16.99 -3.90 3.36
CA PRO A 222 -17.28 -3.27 2.08
C PRO A 222 -16.03 -2.52 1.59
N HIS A 223 -15.76 -2.64 0.29
CA HIS A 223 -14.69 -1.97 -0.40
C HIS A 223 -15.23 -1.37 -1.69
N GLU A 224 -15.06 -0.06 -1.86
CA GLU A 224 -15.53 0.68 -3.02
C GLU A 224 -14.37 1.43 -3.65
N ALA A 225 -14.31 1.43 -4.97
CA ALA A 225 -13.28 2.13 -5.71
C ALA A 225 -13.81 2.64 -7.05
N VAL A 226 -13.24 3.77 -7.47
CA VAL A 226 -13.39 4.30 -8.82
C VAL A 226 -12.01 4.24 -9.48
N ASP A 227 -11.92 3.52 -10.59
CA ASP A 227 -10.71 3.44 -11.40
C ASP A 227 -11.05 3.65 -12.89
N ASP A 228 -10.06 3.50 -13.75
CA ASP A 228 -10.18 3.72 -15.21
C ASP A 228 -11.23 2.81 -15.89
N VAL A 229 -11.63 1.70 -15.25
CA VAL A 229 -12.67 0.78 -15.73
C VAL A 229 -14.07 1.21 -15.26
N GLY A 230 -14.13 2.07 -14.23
CA GLY A 230 -15.35 2.61 -13.64
C GLY A 230 -15.49 2.26 -12.16
N GLU A 231 -16.69 2.46 -11.62
CA GLU A 231 -17.01 2.19 -10.21
C GLU A 231 -17.10 0.69 -9.94
N VAL A 232 -16.69 0.28 -8.74
CA VAL A 232 -16.85 -1.09 -8.25
C VAL A 232 -17.11 -1.12 -6.76
N ARG A 233 -17.91 -2.08 -6.34
CA ARG A 233 -18.13 -2.46 -4.94
C ARG A 233 -17.84 -3.94 -4.76
N TRP A 234 -17.06 -4.28 -3.76
CA TRP A 234 -16.82 -5.64 -3.30
C TRP A 234 -17.04 -5.73 -1.79
N TRP A 235 -17.18 -6.96 -1.30
CA TRP A 235 -17.00 -7.27 0.11
C TRP A 235 -15.84 -8.25 0.22
N VAL A 236 -14.83 -7.89 1.01
CA VAL A 236 -13.57 -8.64 1.08
C VAL A 236 -13.41 -9.18 2.48
N ALA A 237 -13.33 -10.52 2.57
CA ALA A 237 -13.05 -11.26 3.78
C ALA A 237 -11.56 -11.41 4.01
N SER A 238 -11.17 -11.42 5.28
CA SER A 238 -9.83 -11.69 5.77
C SER A 238 -9.89 -12.25 7.19
N ASP A 239 -8.75 -12.55 7.79
CA ASP A 239 -8.74 -12.97 9.18
C ASP A 239 -9.11 -11.85 10.15
N VAL A 240 -9.73 -12.22 11.26
CA VAL A 240 -10.10 -11.26 12.32
C VAL A 240 -8.83 -10.69 12.96
N GLY A 241 -8.62 -9.38 12.81
CA GLY A 241 -7.42 -8.70 13.28
C GLY A 241 -7.34 -8.46 14.79
N GLU A 242 -6.15 -8.07 15.24
CA GLU A 242 -5.83 -7.77 16.65
C GLU A 242 -6.78 -6.75 17.28
N LEU A 243 -7.21 -5.74 16.50
CA LEU A 243 -8.14 -4.72 16.98
C LEU A 243 -9.42 -5.33 17.56
N VAL A 244 -9.86 -6.46 17.01
CA VAL A 244 -11.03 -7.21 17.50
C VAL A 244 -10.62 -8.21 18.56
N THR A 245 -9.64 -9.07 18.28
CA THR A 245 -9.29 -10.23 19.13
C THR A 245 -8.58 -9.83 20.42
N GLY A 246 -7.88 -8.69 20.44
CA GLY A 246 -7.00 -8.26 21.52
C GLY A 246 -5.79 -9.18 21.73
N ARG A 247 -5.46 -10.01 20.74
CA ARG A 247 -4.38 -11.00 20.78
C ARG A 247 -3.42 -10.78 19.62
N GLU A 248 -2.19 -11.24 19.79
CA GLU A 248 -1.19 -11.29 18.71
C GLU A 248 -1.73 -12.10 17.52
N LEU A 249 -1.30 -11.71 16.32
CA LEU A 249 -1.68 -12.38 15.09
C LEU A 249 -0.99 -13.74 14.98
N ALA A 250 -1.70 -14.73 14.44
CA ALA A 250 -1.10 -16.03 14.14
C ALA A 250 -0.13 -15.91 12.95
N PRO A 251 0.92 -16.76 12.86
CA PRO A 251 1.86 -16.72 11.74
C PRO A 251 1.21 -16.91 10.36
N ASP A 252 0.13 -17.67 10.29
CA ASP A 252 -0.64 -17.96 9.07
C ASP A 252 -1.75 -16.94 8.78
N HIS A 253 -1.79 -15.83 9.52
CA HIS A 253 -2.85 -14.81 9.41
C HIS A 253 -2.85 -14.13 8.03
N VAL A 254 -4.02 -14.10 7.40
CA VAL A 254 -4.26 -13.43 6.12
C VAL A 254 -4.81 -12.03 6.36
N LEU A 255 -3.97 -11.03 6.11
CA LEU A 255 -4.36 -9.62 6.23
C LEU A 255 -5.48 -9.25 5.25
N GLY A 256 -6.37 -8.37 5.71
CA GLY A 256 -7.36 -7.70 4.87
C GLY A 256 -6.77 -6.61 3.99
N ILE A 257 -7.62 -5.68 3.58
CA ILE A 257 -7.24 -4.60 2.66
C ILE A 257 -6.32 -3.61 3.37
N GLY A 258 -5.01 -3.72 3.12
CA GLY A 258 -4.00 -2.82 3.64
C GLY A 258 -3.67 -1.65 2.71
N ARG A 259 -3.10 -0.57 3.28
CA ARG A 259 -2.62 0.60 2.53
C ARG A 259 -1.59 0.26 1.44
N ALA A 260 -0.73 -0.74 1.69
CA ALA A 260 0.24 -1.22 0.71
C ALA A 260 -0.48 -1.83 -0.51
N GLY A 261 -1.46 -2.71 -0.29
CA GLY A 261 -2.29 -3.27 -1.37
C GLY A 261 -2.99 -2.18 -2.18
N LEU A 262 -3.61 -1.19 -1.53
CA LEU A 262 -4.26 -0.09 -2.26
C LEU A 262 -3.27 0.81 -3.01
N THR A 263 -2.05 0.99 -2.49
CA THR A 263 -0.99 1.72 -3.20
C THR A 263 -0.55 0.96 -4.45
N LEU A 264 -0.38 -0.36 -4.37
CA LEU A 264 -0.06 -1.18 -5.54
C LEU A 264 -1.18 -1.15 -6.58
N ALA A 265 -2.44 -1.27 -6.12
CA ALA A 265 -3.61 -1.21 -6.99
C ALA A 265 -3.71 0.13 -7.71
N SER A 266 -3.41 1.25 -7.03
CA SER A 266 -3.44 2.58 -7.65
C SER A 266 -2.29 2.79 -8.64
N LEU A 267 -1.11 2.20 -8.43
CA LEU A 267 0.04 2.28 -9.34
C LEU A 267 -0.09 1.39 -10.58
N THR A 268 -0.94 0.37 -10.54
CA THR A 268 -1.01 -0.66 -11.58
C THR A 268 -1.74 -0.14 -12.83
N PRO A 269 -1.11 -0.13 -14.02
CA PRO A 269 -1.76 0.22 -15.28
C PRO A 269 -3.00 -0.65 -15.56
N ARG A 270 -4.10 -0.04 -16.00
CA ARG A 270 -5.40 -0.71 -16.23
C ARG A 270 -5.75 -0.96 -17.69
N ARG A 271 -4.78 -0.81 -18.61
CA ARG A 271 -4.97 -1.19 -20.02
C ARG A 271 -5.40 -2.66 -20.10
N PRO A 272 -6.40 -3.03 -20.93
CA PRO A 272 -6.80 -4.42 -21.07
C PRO A 272 -5.64 -5.32 -21.49
N VAL A 273 -5.48 -6.47 -20.84
CA VAL A 273 -4.41 -7.45 -21.14
C VAL A 273 -4.94 -8.88 -21.09
N GLY A 274 -4.24 -9.81 -21.75
CA GLY A 274 -4.65 -11.20 -21.78
C GLY A 274 -4.41 -11.92 -20.46
N ARG A 275 -3.18 -11.88 -19.95
CA ARG A 275 -2.76 -12.71 -18.80
C ARG A 275 -1.95 -11.91 -17.79
N ALA A 276 -2.41 -11.91 -16.54
CA ALA A 276 -1.73 -11.25 -15.44
C ALA A 276 -1.31 -12.23 -14.32
N LEU A 277 -0.32 -11.81 -13.52
CA LEU A 277 0.15 -12.51 -12.33
C LEU A 277 -0.08 -11.65 -11.08
N ASP A 278 -0.68 -12.25 -10.05
CA ASP A 278 -0.68 -11.77 -8.67
C ASP A 278 0.24 -12.68 -7.82
N LEU A 279 1.46 -12.21 -7.52
CA LEU A 279 2.42 -12.97 -6.70
C LEU A 279 2.29 -12.55 -5.23
N GLY A 280 1.86 -13.49 -4.39
CA GLY A 280 1.56 -13.27 -2.97
C GLY A 280 0.15 -12.72 -2.79
N CYS A 281 -0.86 -13.47 -3.24
CA CYS A 281 -2.21 -12.93 -3.43
C CYS A 281 -2.96 -12.61 -2.12
N GLY A 282 -2.61 -13.24 -1.00
CA GLY A 282 -3.19 -12.90 0.31
C GLY A 282 -4.73 -13.01 0.33
N CYS A 283 -5.43 -11.93 0.69
CA CYS A 283 -6.89 -11.87 0.61
C CYS A 283 -7.44 -11.71 -0.82
N GLY A 284 -6.59 -11.58 -1.84
CA GLY A 284 -6.99 -11.52 -3.25
C GLY A 284 -7.38 -10.13 -3.74
N ILE A 285 -7.08 -9.06 -2.99
CA ILE A 285 -7.46 -7.70 -3.41
C ILE A 285 -6.81 -7.28 -4.74
N GLN A 286 -5.53 -7.63 -4.97
CA GLN A 286 -4.89 -7.36 -6.27
C GLN A 286 -5.50 -8.23 -7.37
N THR A 287 -5.73 -9.51 -7.10
CA THR A 287 -6.44 -10.44 -8.00
C THR A 287 -7.78 -9.84 -8.46
N LEU A 288 -8.63 -9.33 -7.55
CA LEU A 288 -9.91 -8.71 -7.89
C LEU A 288 -9.75 -7.51 -8.84
N TYR A 289 -8.79 -6.64 -8.55
CA TYR A 289 -8.46 -5.50 -9.39
C TYR A 289 -7.95 -5.92 -10.78
N LEU A 290 -7.07 -6.91 -10.87
CA LEU A 290 -6.58 -7.48 -12.13
C LEU A 290 -7.74 -8.06 -12.97
N LEU A 291 -8.64 -8.81 -12.34
CA LEU A 291 -9.82 -9.41 -12.99
C LEU A 291 -10.82 -8.38 -13.56
N ARG A 292 -10.67 -7.08 -13.28
CA ARG A 292 -11.48 -6.04 -13.95
C ARG A 292 -11.08 -5.78 -15.40
N HIS A 293 -9.82 -6.02 -15.75
CA HIS A 293 -9.24 -5.64 -17.04
C HIS A 293 -8.31 -6.72 -17.65
N CYS A 294 -8.13 -7.86 -16.98
CA CYS A 294 -7.36 -8.99 -17.50
C CYS A 294 -8.29 -10.15 -17.89
N GLU A 295 -8.05 -10.83 -19.01
CA GLU A 295 -8.86 -11.99 -19.40
C GLU A 295 -8.67 -13.15 -18.39
N GLN A 296 -7.43 -13.43 -18.01
CA GLN A 296 -7.04 -14.44 -17.02
C GLN A 296 -6.03 -13.90 -16.00
N VAL A 297 -6.17 -14.33 -14.75
CA VAL A 297 -5.21 -14.06 -13.67
C VAL A 297 -4.69 -15.37 -13.10
N VAL A 298 -3.36 -15.50 -13.04
CA VAL A 298 -2.70 -16.50 -12.20
C VAL A 298 -2.40 -15.84 -10.87
N ALA A 299 -2.88 -16.40 -9.76
CA ALA A 299 -2.59 -15.90 -8.42
C ALA A 299 -1.89 -16.98 -7.60
N THR A 300 -0.80 -16.62 -6.96
CA THR A 300 0.05 -17.58 -6.24
C THR A 300 0.29 -17.15 -4.81
N ASP A 301 0.33 -18.11 -3.90
CA ASP A 301 0.70 -17.88 -2.51
C ASP A 301 1.34 -19.14 -1.91
N VAL A 302 2.21 -18.98 -0.93
CA VAL A 302 2.74 -20.13 -0.16
C VAL A 302 1.67 -20.70 0.76
N SER A 303 0.76 -19.84 1.22
CA SER A 303 -0.30 -20.15 2.16
C SER A 303 -1.54 -20.68 1.46
N ALA A 304 -1.87 -21.95 1.71
CA ALA A 304 -3.15 -22.53 1.28
C ALA A 304 -4.35 -21.75 1.84
N ARG A 305 -4.19 -21.11 3.00
CA ARG A 305 -5.20 -20.25 3.62
C ARG A 305 -5.44 -18.98 2.80
N ALA A 306 -4.38 -18.32 2.34
CA ALA A 306 -4.49 -17.14 1.47
C ALA A 306 -5.17 -17.49 0.14
N LEU A 307 -4.81 -18.64 -0.46
CA LEU A 307 -5.50 -19.12 -1.67
C LEU A 307 -7.00 -19.35 -1.42
N ALA A 308 -7.38 -19.88 -0.26
CA ALA A 308 -8.79 -20.04 0.10
C ALA A 308 -9.52 -18.70 0.26
N PHE A 309 -8.93 -17.69 0.90
CA PHE A 309 -9.51 -16.34 0.97
C PHE A 309 -9.61 -15.68 -0.41
N THR A 310 -8.58 -15.81 -1.24
CA THR A 310 -8.61 -15.30 -2.63
C THR A 310 -9.71 -15.96 -3.44
N SER A 311 -9.88 -17.29 -3.32
CA SER A 311 -10.99 -18.03 -3.95
C SER A 311 -12.36 -17.55 -3.44
N PHE A 312 -12.51 -17.41 -2.11
CA PHE A 312 -13.74 -16.93 -1.49
C PHE A 312 -14.11 -15.52 -1.98
N ASN A 313 -13.16 -14.58 -1.95
CA ASN A 313 -13.41 -13.18 -2.30
C ASN A 313 -13.68 -12.99 -3.79
N THR A 314 -13.01 -13.74 -4.66
CA THR A 314 -13.27 -13.72 -6.11
C THR A 314 -14.64 -14.31 -6.47
N ALA A 315 -15.04 -15.40 -5.81
CA ALA A 315 -16.38 -15.96 -5.95
C ALA A 315 -17.45 -14.96 -5.45
N LEU A 316 -17.24 -14.33 -4.29
CA LEU A 316 -18.15 -13.34 -3.73
C LEU A 316 -18.29 -12.11 -4.64
N ALA A 317 -17.20 -11.68 -5.28
CA ALA A 317 -17.20 -10.62 -6.28
C ALA A 317 -17.87 -11.01 -7.62
N GLY A 318 -18.27 -12.28 -7.79
CA GLY A 318 -18.99 -12.74 -8.99
C GLY A 318 -18.11 -13.07 -10.17
N VAL A 319 -16.83 -13.30 -9.92
CA VAL A 319 -15.90 -13.72 -10.96
C VAL A 319 -16.05 -15.22 -11.21
N GLY A 320 -16.15 -15.60 -12.48
CA GLY A 320 -16.17 -16.99 -12.90
C GLY A 320 -14.83 -17.69 -12.62
N PRO A 321 -14.85 -18.95 -12.14
CA PRO A 321 -13.64 -19.68 -11.78
C PRO A 321 -12.68 -19.90 -12.96
N GLU A 322 -13.16 -19.84 -14.20
CA GLU A 322 -12.35 -19.98 -15.42
C GLU A 322 -11.37 -18.83 -15.66
N ARG A 323 -11.55 -17.70 -14.99
CA ARG A 323 -10.69 -16.51 -15.11
C ARG A 323 -9.56 -16.48 -14.09
N LEU A 324 -9.54 -17.42 -13.15
CA LEU A 324 -8.60 -17.46 -12.03
C LEU A 324 -7.91 -18.82 -11.92
N ASP A 325 -6.58 -18.82 -11.97
CA ASP A 325 -5.73 -19.99 -11.73
C ASP A 325 -4.95 -19.80 -10.43
N LEU A 326 -5.33 -20.56 -9.39
CA LEU A 326 -4.71 -20.51 -8.06
C LEU A 326 -3.62 -21.56 -7.93
N ARG A 327 -2.41 -21.15 -7.58
CA ARG A 327 -1.27 -22.07 -7.42
C ARG A 327 -0.57 -21.87 -6.09
N GLN A 328 -0.39 -22.97 -5.35
CA GLN A 328 0.42 -22.95 -4.13
C GLN A 328 1.90 -23.15 -4.48
N GLY A 329 2.77 -22.29 -3.95
CA GLY A 329 4.21 -22.44 -4.13
C GLY A 329 5.00 -21.24 -3.66
N SER A 330 6.33 -21.41 -3.50
CA SER A 330 7.21 -20.33 -3.09
C SER A 330 7.66 -19.52 -4.30
N PHE A 331 7.39 -18.20 -4.27
CA PHE A 331 7.87 -17.26 -5.26
C PHE A 331 7.69 -17.72 -6.73
N LEU A 332 8.79 -18.04 -7.42
CA LEU A 332 8.81 -18.36 -8.86
C LEU A 332 8.58 -19.85 -9.16
N GLU A 333 8.61 -20.71 -8.13
CA GLU A 333 8.46 -22.17 -8.29
C GLU A 333 7.21 -22.58 -9.11
N PRO A 334 6.00 -22.03 -8.86
CA PRO A 334 4.80 -22.41 -9.61
C PRO A 334 4.69 -21.77 -11.01
N LEU A 335 5.71 -21.02 -11.45
CA LEU A 335 5.67 -20.16 -12.64
C LEU A 335 6.68 -20.58 -13.73
N ALA A 336 7.25 -21.78 -13.62
CA ALA A 336 8.19 -22.29 -14.62
C ALA A 336 7.56 -22.33 -16.02
N GLY A 337 8.22 -21.70 -16.99
CA GLY A 337 7.76 -21.64 -18.39
C GLY A 337 6.64 -20.63 -18.67
N GLU A 338 6.12 -19.94 -17.65
CA GLU A 338 5.04 -18.96 -17.79
C GLU A 338 5.53 -17.63 -18.36
N ARG A 339 4.59 -16.87 -18.95
CA ARG A 339 4.80 -15.48 -19.37
C ARG A 339 3.54 -14.64 -19.18
N PHE A 340 3.71 -13.37 -18.79
CA PHE A 340 2.62 -12.47 -18.42
C PHE A 340 2.73 -11.10 -19.12
N ASP A 341 1.57 -10.52 -19.40
CA ASP A 341 1.44 -9.14 -19.93
C ASP A 341 1.53 -8.11 -18.79
N LEU A 342 1.09 -8.50 -17.60
CA LEU A 342 1.09 -7.68 -16.40
C LEU A 342 1.44 -8.53 -15.17
N ILE A 343 2.35 -8.05 -14.34
CA ILE A 343 2.66 -8.65 -13.04
C ILE A 343 2.45 -7.58 -11.98
N ALA A 344 1.63 -7.86 -10.98
CA ALA A 344 1.48 -7.03 -9.79
C ALA A 344 1.92 -7.84 -8.56
N THR A 345 2.75 -7.26 -7.70
CA THR A 345 3.17 -7.96 -6.48
C THR A 345 3.48 -7.03 -5.31
N ASN A 346 2.96 -7.41 -4.16
CA ASN A 346 3.31 -6.88 -2.84
C ASN A 346 4.01 -8.00 -2.06
N PRO A 347 5.28 -8.31 -2.38
CA PRO A 347 5.95 -9.47 -1.81
C PRO A 347 6.29 -9.24 -0.33
N PRO A 348 6.67 -10.29 0.42
CA PRO A 348 7.17 -10.16 1.79
C PRO A 348 8.57 -9.50 1.82
N PHE A 349 8.62 -8.19 1.58
CA PHE A 349 9.85 -7.40 1.39
C PHE A 349 10.38 -6.76 2.69
N VAL A 350 9.85 -7.12 3.85
CA VAL A 350 10.37 -6.61 5.12
C VAL A 350 11.77 -7.17 5.33
N ILE A 351 12.71 -6.26 5.60
CA ILE A 351 14.11 -6.60 5.80
C ILE A 351 14.30 -6.96 7.27
N THR A 352 13.90 -8.18 7.62
CA THR A 352 14.01 -8.68 8.99
C THR A 352 15.40 -9.28 9.24
N PRO A 353 16.16 -8.74 10.21
CA PRO A 353 17.48 -9.21 10.58
C PRO A 353 17.55 -10.71 10.91
N PRO A 354 18.64 -11.41 10.54
CA PRO A 354 18.85 -12.81 10.96
C PRO A 354 18.82 -13.01 12.48
N ALA A 355 19.30 -12.03 13.26
CA ALA A 355 19.33 -12.08 14.73
C ALA A 355 17.94 -12.24 15.35
N VAL A 356 16.91 -11.65 14.75
CA VAL A 356 15.50 -11.74 15.19
C VAL A 356 15.00 -13.17 15.11
N ARG A 357 15.40 -13.89 14.06
CA ARG A 357 15.08 -15.30 13.88
C ARG A 357 15.80 -16.18 14.89
N GLN A 358 17.08 -15.90 15.12
CA GLN A 358 17.89 -16.63 16.10
C GLN A 358 17.37 -16.44 17.53
N ALA A 359 16.77 -15.29 17.82
CA ALA A 359 16.11 -15.00 19.08
C ALA A 359 14.73 -15.69 19.24
N GLY A 360 14.23 -16.40 18.23
CA GLY A 360 12.95 -17.11 18.29
C GLY A 360 11.73 -16.18 18.28
N LEU A 361 11.89 -14.93 17.82
CA LEU A 361 10.78 -13.99 17.67
C LEU A 361 9.87 -14.43 16.51
N PRO A 362 8.53 -14.26 16.63
CA PRO A 362 7.59 -14.70 15.61
C PRO A 362 7.84 -13.98 14.28
N LEU A 363 7.85 -14.75 13.19
CA LEU A 363 7.93 -14.26 11.82
C LEU A 363 6.55 -14.31 11.19
N MET A 364 6.16 -13.23 10.50
CA MET A 364 4.87 -13.15 9.84
C MET A 364 5.03 -13.48 8.35
N GLU A 365 4.41 -14.57 7.88
CA GLU A 365 4.61 -15.07 6.51
C GLU A 365 4.28 -14.01 5.44
N TYR A 366 3.30 -13.14 5.69
CA TYR A 366 2.87 -12.10 4.74
C TYR A 366 3.92 -10.99 4.52
N ARG A 367 4.94 -10.87 5.38
CA ARG A 367 5.93 -9.77 5.30
C ARG A 367 7.38 -10.23 5.38
N ASP A 368 7.64 -11.37 6.03
CA ASP A 368 8.96 -11.88 6.37
C ASP A 368 9.34 -13.06 5.46
N ALA A 369 10.28 -12.84 4.54
CA ALA A 369 10.76 -13.89 3.63
C ALA A 369 12.01 -14.64 4.12
N GLY A 370 12.55 -14.29 5.29
CA GLY A 370 13.78 -14.90 5.80
C GLY A 370 15.08 -14.43 5.13
N ALA A 371 15.03 -13.65 4.06
CA ALA A 371 16.19 -13.01 3.43
C ALA A 371 15.72 -11.83 2.56
N PRO A 372 16.63 -10.92 2.13
CA PRO A 372 16.29 -9.92 1.12
C PRO A 372 15.80 -10.59 -0.17
N VAL A 373 14.53 -10.39 -0.52
CA VAL A 373 13.90 -11.06 -1.68
C VAL A 373 14.05 -10.33 -3.00
N LEU A 374 14.11 -8.99 -2.96
CA LEU A 374 14.16 -8.16 -4.16
C LEU A 374 15.32 -8.52 -5.11
N PRO A 375 16.56 -8.77 -4.65
CA PRO A 375 17.67 -9.14 -5.54
C PRO A 375 17.43 -10.40 -6.37
N VAL A 376 16.56 -11.31 -5.91
CA VAL A 376 16.19 -12.55 -6.60
C VAL A 376 14.90 -12.37 -7.40
N LEU A 377 13.89 -11.72 -6.80
CA LEU A 377 12.58 -11.55 -7.41
C LEU A 377 12.59 -10.61 -8.61
N VAL A 378 13.31 -9.49 -8.54
CA VAL A 378 13.34 -8.50 -9.63
C VAL A 378 13.80 -9.12 -10.96
N PRO A 379 14.98 -9.77 -11.05
CA PRO A 379 15.38 -10.39 -12.31
C PRO A 379 14.52 -11.59 -12.69
N GLY A 380 14.04 -12.37 -11.72
CA GLY A 380 13.17 -13.53 -11.98
C GLY A 380 11.82 -13.14 -12.58
N LEU A 381 11.13 -12.15 -11.99
CA LEU A 381 9.85 -11.65 -12.49
C LEU A 381 9.99 -10.92 -13.83
N ALA A 382 11.08 -10.17 -14.03
CA ALA A 382 11.38 -9.57 -15.32
C ALA A 382 11.54 -10.62 -16.43
N GLY A 383 12.07 -11.80 -16.11
CA GLY A 383 12.15 -12.96 -17.02
C GLY A 383 10.80 -13.56 -17.40
N LEU A 384 9.74 -13.29 -16.62
CA LEU A 384 8.37 -13.73 -16.90
C LEU A 384 7.57 -12.72 -17.75
N LEU A 385 8.09 -11.51 -18.00
CA LEU A 385 7.39 -10.53 -18.83
C LEU A 385 7.37 -10.95 -20.31
N ARG A 386 6.20 -10.85 -20.95
CA ARG A 386 6.09 -10.83 -22.42
C ARG A 386 6.61 -9.51 -22.98
N GLU A 387 6.91 -9.47 -24.27
CA GLU A 387 7.16 -8.22 -24.99
C GLU A 387 5.97 -7.26 -24.81
N GLY A 388 6.26 -5.99 -24.52
CA GLY A 388 5.28 -4.99 -24.14
C GLY A 388 4.78 -5.11 -22.69
N GLY A 389 5.15 -6.15 -21.96
CA GLY A 389 4.65 -6.44 -20.62
C GLY A 389 5.19 -5.51 -19.53
N THR A 390 4.46 -5.39 -18.43
CA THR A 390 4.81 -4.52 -17.30
C THR A 390 4.78 -5.28 -15.98
N LEU A 391 5.78 -5.06 -15.14
CA LEU A 391 5.81 -5.45 -13.72
C LEU A 391 5.63 -4.20 -12.87
N VAL A 392 4.74 -4.27 -11.87
CA VAL A 392 4.58 -3.28 -10.81
C VAL A 392 4.77 -3.99 -9.47
N MET A 393 5.72 -3.52 -8.69
CA MET A 393 6.16 -4.19 -7.46
C MET A 393 6.39 -3.17 -6.35
N LEU A 394 5.98 -3.51 -5.12
CA LEU A 394 6.40 -2.79 -3.92
C LEU A 394 7.70 -3.38 -3.36
N GLY A 395 8.48 -2.58 -2.66
CA GLY A 395 9.69 -3.07 -2.03
C GLY A 395 10.45 -2.10 -1.15
N ASN A 396 11.36 -2.67 -0.36
CA ASN A 396 12.26 -1.94 0.54
C ASN A 396 13.72 -2.23 0.19
N TRP A 397 14.61 -1.27 0.42
CA TRP A 397 16.05 -1.43 0.25
C TRP A 397 16.84 -0.62 1.27
N GLU A 398 18.03 -1.11 1.62
CA GLU A 398 18.89 -0.50 2.62
C GLU A 398 19.78 0.57 1.99
N HIS A 399 19.99 1.62 2.76
CA HIS A 399 20.99 2.67 2.52
C HIS A 399 22.20 2.37 3.39
N HIS A 400 23.36 2.28 2.77
CA HIS A 400 24.63 1.99 3.43
C HIS A 400 25.47 3.25 3.52
N ALA A 401 26.22 3.41 4.62
CA ALA A 401 27.09 4.57 4.79
C ALA A 401 28.10 4.68 3.62
N GLY A 402 28.19 5.87 3.02
CA GLY A 402 29.14 6.17 1.94
C GLY A 402 28.80 5.56 0.57
N HIS A 403 27.63 4.95 0.40
CA HIS A 403 27.21 4.33 -0.86
C HIS A 403 25.87 4.90 -1.33
N ASP A 404 25.71 5.15 -2.63
CA ASP A 404 24.41 5.49 -3.20
C ASP A 404 23.55 4.22 -3.32
N TRP A 405 22.34 4.27 -2.77
CA TRP A 405 21.39 3.16 -2.84
C TRP A 405 21.09 2.76 -4.29
N ARG A 406 21.16 3.72 -5.23
CA ARG A 406 20.89 3.52 -6.65
C ARG A 406 21.86 2.52 -7.27
N GLU A 407 23.11 2.51 -6.85
CA GLU A 407 24.12 1.56 -7.34
C GLU A 407 23.72 0.14 -6.98
N ARG A 408 23.31 -0.09 -5.73
CA ARG A 408 22.88 -1.41 -5.25
C ARG A 408 21.62 -1.89 -5.96
N VAL A 409 20.59 -1.06 -6.03
CA VAL A 409 19.32 -1.42 -6.70
C VAL A 409 19.53 -1.68 -8.19
N SER A 410 20.42 -0.93 -8.84
CA SER A 410 20.74 -1.13 -10.26
C SER A 410 21.30 -2.52 -10.56
N THR A 411 21.96 -3.18 -9.60
CA THR A 411 22.49 -4.55 -9.77
C THR A 411 21.41 -5.61 -9.96
N TRP A 412 20.16 -5.34 -9.55
CA TRP A 412 19.05 -6.29 -9.65
C TRP A 412 18.37 -6.25 -11.01
N LEU A 413 18.55 -5.16 -11.76
CA LEU A 413 17.77 -4.83 -12.94
C LEU A 413 18.39 -5.47 -14.20
N PRO A 414 17.71 -6.43 -14.87
CA PRO A 414 18.20 -7.08 -16.09
C PRO A 414 18.51 -6.09 -17.21
N GLN A 415 19.48 -6.39 -18.07
CA GLN A 415 19.97 -5.44 -19.08
C GLN A 415 18.99 -5.17 -20.23
N ASP A 416 17.94 -5.97 -20.38
CA ASP A 416 17.00 -6.00 -21.50
C ASP A 416 15.61 -5.41 -21.16
N VAL A 417 15.45 -4.84 -19.97
CA VAL A 417 14.21 -4.20 -19.52
C VAL A 417 14.43 -2.73 -19.17
N ASP A 418 13.40 -1.94 -19.41
CA ASP A 418 13.29 -0.59 -18.87
C ASP A 418 12.94 -0.66 -17.38
N ALA A 419 13.38 0.34 -16.61
CA ALA A 419 13.16 0.36 -15.18
C ALA A 419 12.89 1.76 -14.63
N TRP A 420 11.87 1.85 -13.80
CA TRP A 420 11.54 2.99 -12.97
C TRP A 420 11.47 2.56 -11.51
N VAL A 421 12.41 3.02 -10.70
CA VAL A 421 12.42 2.76 -9.26
C VAL A 421 12.25 4.08 -8.54
N VAL A 422 11.22 4.16 -7.71
CA VAL A 422 10.88 5.37 -6.97
C VAL A 422 10.94 5.06 -5.48
N GLN A 423 11.87 5.71 -4.79
CA GLN A 423 11.86 5.79 -3.34
C GLN A 423 10.84 6.83 -2.90
N ARG A 424 9.81 6.39 -2.18
CA ARG A 424 8.77 7.27 -1.66
C ARG A 424 9.09 7.78 -0.27
N ASP A 425 9.72 6.95 0.55
CA ASP A 425 10.01 7.26 1.94
C ASP A 425 11.38 6.70 2.34
N LEU A 426 11.98 7.31 3.35
CA LEU A 426 13.25 6.88 3.93
C LEU A 426 13.10 6.89 5.45
N GLN A 427 13.28 5.73 6.07
CA GLN A 427 13.22 5.57 7.51
C GLN A 427 14.61 5.27 8.07
N ASP A 428 14.91 5.80 9.25
CA ASP A 428 16.09 5.33 9.99
C ASP A 428 15.85 3.90 10.54
N PRO A 429 16.92 3.16 10.91
CA PRO A 429 16.80 1.78 11.40
C PRO A 429 15.85 1.60 12.59
N VAL A 430 15.79 2.56 13.51
CA VAL A 430 14.96 2.48 14.72
C VAL A 430 13.49 2.67 14.36
N GLN A 431 13.19 3.67 13.52
CA GLN A 431 11.84 3.91 12.99
C GLN A 431 11.31 2.70 12.21
N TYR A 432 12.16 2.13 11.35
CA TYR A 432 11.80 0.95 10.56
C TYR A 432 11.50 -0.25 11.45
N ALA A 433 12.42 -0.60 12.35
CA ALA A 433 12.25 -1.72 13.28
C ALA A 433 10.99 -1.55 14.17
N THR A 434 10.79 -0.34 14.73
CA THR A 434 9.62 -0.03 15.55
C THR A 434 8.30 -0.23 14.81
N THR A 435 8.25 0.18 13.53
CA THR A 435 7.06 0.03 12.69
C THR A 435 6.68 -1.44 12.55
N TRP A 436 7.64 -2.31 12.22
CA TRP A 436 7.37 -3.73 12.00
C TRP A 436 7.18 -4.53 13.28
N LEU A 437 7.83 -4.18 14.38
CA LEU A 437 7.54 -4.79 15.69
C LEU A 437 6.08 -4.53 16.10
N ARG A 438 5.61 -3.29 15.96
CA ARG A 438 4.22 -2.91 16.27
C ARG A 438 3.22 -3.60 15.34
N ASP A 439 3.50 -3.68 14.04
CA ASP A 439 2.68 -4.39 13.06
C ASP A 439 2.53 -5.89 13.39
N GLY A 440 3.55 -6.50 14.00
CA GLY A 440 3.49 -7.89 14.47
C GLY A 440 2.79 -8.06 15.82
N GLY A 441 2.18 -7.00 16.38
CA GLY A 441 1.52 -7.01 17.68
C GLY A 441 2.46 -6.88 18.88
N MET A 442 3.77 -6.73 18.66
CA MET A 442 4.75 -6.49 19.73
C MET A 442 4.82 -5.00 20.04
N THR A 443 4.27 -4.60 21.18
CA THR A 443 4.23 -3.20 21.60
C THR A 443 4.80 -3.03 23.01
N PRO A 444 5.43 -1.88 23.31
CA PRO A 444 5.99 -1.63 24.63
C PRO A 444 4.92 -1.59 25.73
N GLU A 445 3.66 -1.31 25.38
CA GLU A 445 2.54 -1.30 26.33
C GLU A 445 2.14 -2.71 26.78
N ARG A 446 2.43 -3.74 25.97
CA ARG A 446 2.16 -5.15 26.28
C ARG A 446 3.32 -5.82 26.99
N ASP A 447 4.52 -5.62 26.45
CA ASP A 447 5.77 -6.19 26.96
C ASP A 447 6.95 -5.27 26.61
N LEU A 448 7.27 -4.34 27.53
CA LEU A 448 8.37 -3.40 27.34
C LEU A 448 9.72 -4.12 27.19
N THR A 449 9.98 -5.14 28.02
CA THR A 449 11.26 -5.85 28.02
C THR A 449 11.43 -6.65 26.74
N GLY A 450 10.40 -7.38 26.29
CA GLY A 450 10.42 -8.10 25.02
C GLY A 450 10.58 -7.15 23.82
N PHE A 451 9.86 -6.01 23.84
CA PHE A 451 9.96 -5.00 22.79
C PHE A 451 11.37 -4.38 22.70
N GLU A 452 11.96 -3.98 23.83
CA GLU A 452 13.31 -3.40 23.87
C GLU A 452 14.39 -4.40 23.44
N ALA A 453 14.26 -5.66 23.85
CA ALA A 453 15.18 -6.72 23.43
C ALA A 453 15.09 -6.98 21.92
N ALA A 454 13.87 -7.05 21.37
CA ALA A 454 13.66 -7.21 19.93
C ALA A 454 14.18 -6.00 19.15
N LEU A 455 13.88 -4.78 19.59
CA LEU A 455 14.37 -3.56 18.95
C LEU A 455 15.89 -3.48 18.97
N GLY A 456 16.53 -3.79 20.10
CA GLY A 456 17.98 -3.86 20.23
C GLY A 456 18.61 -4.80 19.21
N ALA A 457 18.06 -6.02 19.06
CA ALA A 457 18.54 -6.98 18.08
C ALA A 457 18.43 -6.49 16.62
N TRP A 458 17.40 -5.70 16.29
CA TRP A 458 17.29 -5.09 14.96
C TRP A 458 18.34 -4.00 14.74
N VAL A 459 18.50 -3.11 15.72
CA VAL A 459 19.41 -1.97 15.65
C VAL A 459 20.86 -2.45 15.56
N GLU A 460 21.26 -3.38 16.42
CA GLU A 460 22.61 -3.95 16.44
C GLU A 460 22.98 -4.61 15.10
N ASP A 461 22.04 -5.33 14.47
CA ASP A 461 22.26 -5.93 13.15
C ASP A 461 22.43 -4.88 12.04
N PHE A 462 21.58 -3.85 12.02
CA PHE A 462 21.70 -2.76 11.05
C PHE A 462 23.02 -2.00 11.21
N GLU A 463 23.42 -1.70 12.46
CA GLU A 463 24.69 -1.05 12.75
C GLU A 463 25.89 -1.90 12.33
N ALA A 464 25.88 -3.20 12.65
CA ALA A 464 26.95 -4.13 12.27
C ALA A 464 27.15 -4.22 10.75
N ARG A 465 26.07 -4.04 9.97
CA ARG A 465 26.10 -4.05 8.50
C ARG A 465 26.27 -2.67 7.87
N GLY A 466 26.38 -1.61 8.66
CA GLY A 466 26.56 -0.24 8.18
C GLY A 466 25.31 0.38 7.54
N VAL A 467 24.12 -0.14 7.85
CA VAL A 467 22.84 0.37 7.36
C VAL A 467 22.47 1.64 8.11
N ARG A 468 22.23 2.72 7.35
CA ARG A 468 21.89 4.05 7.89
C ARG A 468 20.44 4.46 7.64
N GLY A 469 19.75 3.73 6.78
CA GLY A 469 18.33 3.91 6.52
C GLY A 469 17.76 2.80 5.66
N VAL A 470 16.44 2.76 5.57
CA VAL A 470 15.72 1.84 4.70
C VAL A 470 14.79 2.69 3.83
N GLY A 471 15.00 2.63 2.52
CA GLY A 471 14.12 3.20 1.52
C GLY A 471 12.90 2.30 1.31
N LEU A 472 11.73 2.91 1.25
CA LEU A 472 10.45 2.25 0.95
C LEU A 472 9.92 2.82 -0.36
N GLY A 473 9.55 1.96 -1.30
CA GLY A 473 9.19 2.42 -2.63
C GLY A 473 8.51 1.39 -3.52
N TYR A 474 8.53 1.67 -4.81
CA TYR A 474 7.99 0.80 -5.85
C TYR A 474 8.91 0.72 -7.04
N LEU A 475 8.84 -0.40 -7.74
CA LEU A 475 9.58 -0.73 -8.94
C LEU A 475 8.58 -0.99 -10.06
N VAL A 476 8.75 -0.30 -11.18
CA VAL A 476 8.04 -0.56 -12.42
C VAL A 476 9.07 -1.00 -13.46
N LEU A 477 8.94 -2.21 -13.97
CA LEU A 477 9.78 -2.73 -15.04
C LEU A 477 8.93 -2.95 -16.28
N HIS A 478 9.48 -2.62 -17.44
CA HIS A 478 8.80 -2.78 -18.71
C HIS A 478 9.69 -3.51 -19.70
N ARG A 479 9.15 -4.54 -20.36
CA ARG A 479 9.83 -5.22 -21.46
C ARG A 479 9.41 -4.55 -22.76
N PRO A 480 10.29 -3.85 -23.47
CA PRO A 480 9.93 -3.19 -24.72
C PRO A 480 9.48 -4.18 -25.79
N ALA A 481 8.59 -3.74 -26.67
CA ALA A 481 8.30 -4.46 -27.90
C ALA A 481 9.39 -4.19 -28.96
N PRO A 482 9.69 -5.15 -29.86
CA PRO A 482 10.58 -4.88 -30.98
C PRO A 482 10.00 -3.78 -31.90
N PRO A 483 10.84 -2.92 -32.48
CA PRO A 483 10.39 -1.91 -33.43
C PRO A 483 9.72 -2.58 -34.64
N GLY A 484 8.46 -2.19 -34.93
CA GLY A 484 7.65 -2.73 -36.04
C GLY A 484 6.38 -3.48 -35.66
N ARG A 485 6.11 -3.72 -34.37
CA ARG A 485 4.83 -4.27 -33.87
C ARG A 485 3.93 -3.27 -33.15
N ALA A 486 4.41 -2.04 -32.94
CA ALA A 486 3.58 -0.95 -32.44
C ALA A 486 2.65 -0.46 -33.57
N GLY A 487 1.51 -1.15 -33.74
CA GLY A 487 0.50 -0.78 -34.72
C GLY A 487 -0.48 -1.90 -35.10
N ALA A 488 -1.36 -2.27 -34.17
CA ALA A 488 -2.77 -2.65 -34.38
C ALA A 488 -3.29 -3.45 -33.16
N PRO A 489 -4.49 -3.14 -32.61
CA PRO A 489 -5.11 -3.99 -31.62
C PRO A 489 -5.63 -5.28 -32.28
N GLY A 490 -5.16 -6.43 -31.80
CA GLY A 490 -5.75 -7.75 -32.08
C GLY A 490 -5.14 -8.51 -33.26
N ALA A 491 -4.14 -9.37 -32.98
CA ALA A 491 -3.91 -10.61 -33.74
C ALA A 491 -3.07 -11.58 -32.90
N ALA A 492 -3.69 -12.70 -32.50
CA ALA A 492 -3.02 -13.80 -31.81
C ALA A 492 -1.92 -14.40 -32.69
N ALA A 493 -0.69 -14.48 -32.17
CA ALA A 493 0.44 -15.09 -32.86
C ALA A 493 0.62 -16.55 -32.44
N ALA A 494 0.60 -17.45 -33.43
CA ALA A 494 0.87 -18.88 -33.30
C ALA A 494 2.36 -19.18 -32.97
N PRO A 495 2.68 -20.33 -32.34
CA PRO A 495 4.02 -20.62 -31.83
C PRO A 495 5.00 -21.13 -32.90
N VAL A 496 6.28 -20.79 -32.75
CA VAL A 496 7.41 -21.31 -33.55
C VAL A 496 8.41 -21.99 -32.59
N PRO A 497 8.99 -23.16 -32.93
CA PRO A 497 9.74 -24.01 -32.01
C PRO A 497 11.23 -23.61 -31.84
N PRO A 498 11.93 -24.12 -30.81
CA PRO A 498 13.21 -23.58 -30.34
C PRO A 498 14.45 -24.26 -30.97
N GLY A 499 15.54 -23.50 -31.09
CA GLY A 499 16.85 -24.00 -31.51
C GLY A 499 18.03 -23.22 -30.93
N LEU A 500 18.73 -23.86 -29.99
CA LEU A 500 20.19 -23.90 -29.76
C LEU A 500 20.98 -22.67 -29.23
N SER A 501 21.22 -22.72 -27.90
CA SER A 501 22.50 -22.64 -27.16
C SER A 501 23.74 -21.91 -27.74
N GLY A 502 24.35 -21.02 -26.92
CA GLY A 502 25.73 -20.56 -27.11
C GLY A 502 26.28 -19.63 -26.00
N SER A 503 27.03 -20.25 -25.09
CA SER A 503 28.06 -19.83 -24.10
C SER A 503 28.57 -18.37 -23.95
N ALA A 504 29.04 -18.11 -22.73
CA ALA A 504 29.44 -16.86 -22.07
C ALA A 504 30.88 -16.37 -22.34
N ALA A 505 31.15 -15.09 -22.05
CA ALA A 505 32.38 -14.63 -21.38
C ALA A 505 32.28 -13.17 -20.88
N ALA A 506 32.82 -12.93 -19.69
CA ALA A 506 32.89 -11.66 -18.98
C ALA A 506 34.13 -10.82 -19.35
N GLY A 507 34.08 -9.49 -19.16
CA GLY A 507 35.27 -8.65 -19.20
C GLY A 507 35.04 -7.13 -19.10
N ALA A 508 35.34 -6.59 -17.92
CA ALA A 508 35.93 -5.28 -17.59
C ALA A 508 35.28 -3.93 -18.01
N ALA A 509 35.24 -3.04 -17.01
CA ALA A 509 34.80 -1.65 -17.05
C ALA A 509 35.73 -0.72 -17.85
N GLY A 510 35.13 0.29 -18.49
CA GLY A 510 35.83 1.40 -19.13
C GLY A 510 34.85 2.39 -19.75
N SER A 511 34.84 3.61 -19.23
CA SER A 511 34.14 4.78 -19.79
C SER A 511 34.66 5.07 -21.20
N ALA A 512 33.79 5.02 -22.20
CA ALA A 512 34.01 5.58 -23.53
C ALA A 512 32.66 5.77 -24.24
N LEU A 513 32.51 6.89 -24.96
CA LEU A 513 31.38 7.15 -25.85
C LEU A 513 31.23 6.00 -26.85
N ALA A 514 30.33 5.07 -26.59
CA ALA A 514 30.09 3.92 -27.46
C ALA A 514 29.03 4.26 -28.52
N SER A 515 29.46 4.18 -29.78
CA SER A 515 28.60 4.20 -30.96
C SER A 515 27.43 3.22 -30.85
N LYS A 516 26.27 3.63 -31.38
CA LYS A 516 25.00 2.88 -31.36
C LYS A 516 25.21 1.50 -31.99
N PRO A 517 24.97 0.38 -31.28
CA PRO A 517 24.98 -0.93 -31.92
C PRO A 517 23.86 -0.97 -32.98
N PRO A 518 24.07 -1.65 -34.13
CA PRO A 518 23.08 -1.66 -35.19
C PRO A 518 21.80 -2.36 -34.71
N GLY A 519 20.71 -1.60 -34.56
CA GLY A 519 19.35 -2.11 -34.37
C GLY A 519 18.78 -2.16 -32.94
N GLY A 520 19.50 -1.77 -31.88
CA GLY A 520 19.00 -1.88 -30.50
C GLY A 520 18.65 -0.54 -29.83
N ARG A 521 17.41 -0.39 -29.34
CA ARG A 521 17.03 0.63 -28.35
C ARG A 521 17.74 0.32 -27.02
N ARG A 522 18.45 1.27 -26.42
CA ARG A 522 18.99 1.09 -25.06
C ARG A 522 17.86 1.25 -24.05
N PRO A 523 17.69 0.35 -23.07
CA PRO A 523 16.66 0.53 -22.06
C PRO A 523 16.90 1.78 -21.22
N TRP A 524 15.82 2.48 -20.88
CA TRP A 524 15.88 3.63 -19.99
C TRP A 524 15.80 3.16 -18.53
N ARG A 525 16.52 3.86 -17.65
CA ARG A 525 16.55 3.58 -16.21
C ARG A 525 16.43 4.87 -15.44
N VAL A 526 15.46 4.91 -14.53
CA VAL A 526 15.23 6.04 -13.65
C VAL A 526 15.13 5.50 -12.23
N LEU A 527 16.10 5.86 -11.39
CA LEU A 527 16.10 5.55 -9.97
C LEU A 527 16.08 6.90 -9.23
N GLU A 528 14.95 7.22 -8.61
CA GLU A 528 14.70 8.56 -8.08
C GLU A 528 14.01 8.54 -6.71
N GLU A 529 14.01 9.70 -6.07
CA GLU A 529 13.35 9.93 -4.78
C GLU A 529 12.17 10.89 -5.01
N VAL A 530 10.96 10.43 -4.69
CA VAL A 530 9.73 11.22 -4.81
C VAL A 530 8.90 11.05 -3.54
N GLY A 531 9.15 11.94 -2.58
CA GLY A 531 8.44 11.95 -1.29
C GLY A 531 7.06 12.62 -1.33
N THR A 532 6.71 13.24 -2.45
CA THR A 532 5.42 13.91 -2.65
C THR A 532 4.35 12.92 -3.13
N ARG A 533 3.10 13.40 -3.17
CA ARG A 533 1.97 12.67 -3.72
C ARG A 533 1.11 13.62 -4.54
N GLY A 534 0.79 13.22 -5.76
CA GLY A 534 -0.14 13.93 -6.62
C GLY A 534 -1.58 13.48 -6.38
N SER A 535 -2.50 14.16 -7.05
CA SER A 535 -3.90 13.78 -7.15
C SER A 535 -4.17 12.86 -8.36
N GLY A 536 -5.33 12.20 -8.39
CA GLY A 536 -5.78 11.43 -9.55
C GLY A 536 -5.28 9.97 -9.64
N ALA A 537 -5.54 9.35 -10.78
CA ALA A 537 -5.29 7.93 -11.03
C ALA A 537 -3.83 7.66 -11.41
N LEU A 538 -3.08 7.05 -10.48
CA LEU A 538 -1.65 6.76 -10.68
C LEU A 538 -1.39 5.72 -11.80
N GLY A 539 -2.27 4.75 -12.01
CA GLY A 539 -2.07 3.68 -12.99
C GLY A 539 -2.05 4.19 -14.43
N SER A 540 -2.95 5.11 -14.77
CA SER A 540 -2.96 5.82 -16.06
C SER A 540 -1.66 6.63 -16.24
N HIS A 541 -1.23 7.36 -15.21
CA HIS A 541 0.04 8.10 -15.26
C HIS A 541 1.25 7.18 -15.48
N VAL A 542 1.31 6.03 -14.81
CA VAL A 542 2.38 5.03 -15.00
C VAL A 542 2.37 4.49 -16.43
N ALA A 543 1.19 4.21 -17.00
CA ALA A 543 1.06 3.74 -18.38
C ALA A 543 1.58 4.78 -19.39
N GLU A 544 1.17 6.05 -19.24
CA GLU A 544 1.63 7.16 -20.09
C GLU A 544 3.14 7.36 -19.99
N VAL A 545 3.71 7.31 -18.78
CA VAL A 545 5.17 7.46 -18.60
C VAL A 545 5.94 6.34 -19.29
N ILE A 546 5.47 5.09 -19.19
CA ILE A 546 6.10 3.96 -19.90
C ILE A 546 6.07 4.20 -21.41
N GLU A 547 4.91 4.55 -21.96
CA GLU A 547 4.73 4.79 -23.40
C GLU A 547 5.61 5.93 -23.92
N VAL A 548 5.58 7.08 -23.24
CA VAL A 548 6.36 8.25 -23.62
C VAL A 548 7.85 7.95 -23.53
N ARG A 549 8.32 7.28 -22.47
CA ARG A 549 9.74 6.92 -22.33
C ARG A 549 10.19 5.88 -23.34
N ASP A 550 9.34 4.91 -23.68
CA ASP A 550 9.65 3.93 -24.73
C ASP A 550 9.81 4.63 -26.09
N ARG A 551 8.88 5.53 -26.43
CA ARG A 551 8.97 6.37 -27.64
C ARG A 551 10.24 7.23 -27.63
N LEU A 552 10.51 7.97 -26.56
CA LEU A 552 11.71 8.83 -26.45
C LEU A 552 13.03 8.06 -26.55
N ALA A 553 13.07 6.83 -26.01
CA ALA A 553 14.26 6.00 -26.08
C ALA A 553 14.58 5.52 -27.51
N SER A 554 13.59 5.53 -28.41
CA SER A 554 13.80 5.25 -29.84
C SER A 554 14.25 6.46 -30.66
N MET A 555 14.08 7.68 -30.12
CA MET A 555 14.31 8.94 -30.82
C MET A 555 15.73 9.49 -30.64
N ASP A 556 16.32 10.00 -31.71
CA ASP A 556 17.49 10.88 -31.65
C ASP A 556 17.12 12.32 -31.22
N ASP A 557 18.13 13.15 -30.97
CA ASP A 557 17.92 14.52 -30.48
C ASP A 557 17.30 15.44 -31.53
N ALA A 558 17.49 15.16 -32.83
CA ALA A 558 16.85 15.91 -33.89
C ALA A 558 15.35 15.57 -33.98
N GLU A 559 14.97 14.32 -33.75
CA GLU A 559 13.60 13.86 -33.60
C GLU A 559 12.92 14.49 -32.40
N VAL A 560 13.57 14.49 -31.23
CA VAL A 560 13.03 15.17 -30.04
C VAL A 560 12.89 16.68 -30.26
N ALA A 561 13.86 17.32 -30.92
CA ALA A 561 13.77 18.74 -31.26
C ALA A 561 12.56 19.09 -32.15
N ARG A 562 12.00 18.12 -32.89
CA ARG A 562 10.80 18.29 -33.72
C ARG A 562 9.49 18.07 -32.96
N LEU A 563 9.54 17.51 -31.75
CA LEU A 563 8.34 17.30 -30.93
C LEU A 563 7.73 18.66 -30.55
N ARG A 564 6.41 18.71 -30.54
CA ARG A 564 5.62 19.88 -30.15
C ARG A 564 4.87 19.58 -28.85
N PRO A 565 5.55 19.67 -27.70
CA PRO A 565 4.94 19.31 -26.43
C PRO A 565 3.86 20.31 -26.00
N LEU A 566 2.94 19.83 -25.18
CA LEU A 566 1.97 20.62 -24.44
C LEU A 566 2.27 20.50 -22.95
N THR A 567 2.29 21.60 -22.21
CA THR A 567 2.38 21.56 -20.75
C THR A 567 1.13 20.94 -20.16
N ALA A 568 1.30 19.95 -19.27
CA ALA A 568 0.18 19.29 -18.62
C ALA A 568 -0.63 20.33 -17.81
N PRO A 569 -1.98 20.29 -17.87
CA PRO A 569 -2.82 21.36 -17.34
C PRO A 569 -2.76 21.50 -15.81
N ASP A 570 -2.24 20.48 -15.13
CA ASP A 570 -2.04 20.42 -13.69
C ASP A 570 -0.64 20.87 -13.25
N VAL A 571 0.24 21.27 -14.18
CA VAL A 571 1.58 21.77 -13.85
C VAL A 571 1.52 23.25 -13.46
N THR A 572 2.12 23.58 -12.31
CA THR A 572 2.23 24.96 -11.82
C THR A 572 3.68 25.38 -11.64
N GLU A 573 3.93 26.69 -11.69
CA GLU A 573 5.25 27.28 -11.53
C GLU A 573 5.30 28.18 -10.28
N GLU A 574 6.32 27.99 -9.45
CA GLU A 574 6.63 28.85 -8.30
C GLU A 574 7.99 29.53 -8.50
N ARG A 575 8.05 30.84 -8.27
CA ARG A 575 9.27 31.63 -8.34
C ARG A 575 9.59 32.24 -6.98
N TYR A 576 10.81 32.05 -6.51
CA TYR A 576 11.31 32.68 -5.29
C TYR A 576 12.32 33.76 -5.64
N LEU A 577 12.01 35.00 -5.24
CA LEU A 577 12.83 36.18 -5.45
C LEU A 577 13.22 36.77 -4.11
N THR A 578 14.39 37.42 -4.05
CA THR A 578 14.64 38.36 -2.94
C THR A 578 13.80 39.62 -3.20
N PRO A 579 13.17 40.22 -2.18
CA PRO A 579 12.47 41.48 -2.36
C PRO A 579 13.36 42.53 -3.04
N GLY A 580 12.91 43.05 -4.20
CA GLY A 580 13.64 44.04 -5.00
C GLY A 580 14.46 43.46 -6.17
N GLU A 581 14.65 42.14 -6.25
CA GLU A 581 15.24 41.49 -7.42
C GLU A 581 14.14 41.19 -8.47
N THR A 582 14.50 41.31 -9.76
CA THR A 582 13.61 40.95 -10.88
C THR A 582 13.81 39.51 -11.36
N GLU A 583 15.01 38.95 -11.12
CA GLU A 583 15.36 37.59 -11.49
C GLU A 583 15.12 36.62 -10.32
N PRO A 584 14.49 35.45 -10.55
CA PRO A 584 14.26 34.47 -9.51
C PRO A 584 15.55 33.74 -9.13
N ARG A 585 15.71 33.48 -7.83
CA ARG A 585 16.78 32.61 -7.30
C ARG A 585 16.46 31.13 -7.45
N LEU A 586 15.17 30.81 -7.49
CA LEU A 586 14.66 29.45 -7.61
C LEU A 586 13.36 29.47 -8.41
N ILE A 587 13.27 28.55 -9.38
CA ILE A 587 12.06 28.24 -10.11
C ILE A 587 11.72 26.78 -9.82
N LEU A 588 10.49 26.51 -9.38
CA LEU A 588 9.98 25.16 -9.16
C LEU A 588 8.81 24.90 -10.09
N LEU A 589 8.84 23.76 -10.79
CA LEU A 589 7.68 23.20 -11.47
C LEU A 589 7.05 22.14 -10.56
N ARG A 590 5.75 22.22 -10.32
CA ARG A 590 4.99 21.23 -9.55
C ARG A 590 4.01 20.50 -10.43
N GLN A 591 4.00 19.18 -10.34
CA GLN A 591 2.98 18.33 -10.93
C GLN A 591 1.80 18.22 -9.95
N GLY A 592 0.59 18.56 -10.37
CA GLY A 592 -0.61 18.42 -9.53
C GLY A 592 -1.11 16.98 -9.44
N GLY A 593 -0.96 16.21 -10.52
CA GLY A 593 -1.31 14.80 -10.66
C GLY A 593 -0.11 13.86 -10.52
N GLY A 594 -0.26 12.62 -10.97
CA GLY A 594 0.82 11.63 -10.98
C GLY A 594 1.48 11.47 -9.61
N LEU A 595 2.82 11.44 -9.57
CA LEU A 595 3.55 11.34 -8.30
C LEU A 595 3.64 12.66 -7.53
N GLY A 596 3.07 13.75 -8.04
CA GLY A 596 3.13 15.06 -7.41
C GLY A 596 4.53 15.66 -7.40
N ARG A 597 5.33 15.37 -8.43
CA ARG A 597 6.75 15.76 -8.51
C ARG A 597 6.95 17.26 -8.37
N VAL A 598 8.09 17.61 -7.78
CA VAL A 598 8.58 18.99 -7.73
C VAL A 598 9.96 18.99 -8.36
N VAL A 599 10.11 19.74 -9.45
CA VAL A 599 11.35 19.83 -10.22
C VAL A 599 11.90 21.24 -10.07
N GLN A 600 13.15 21.36 -9.63
CA GLN A 600 13.86 22.62 -9.67
C GLN A 600 14.25 22.91 -11.13
N ALA A 601 13.60 23.90 -11.74
CA ALA A 601 13.81 24.24 -13.13
C ALA A 601 14.91 25.28 -13.29
N GLY A 602 15.79 25.06 -14.28
CA GLY A 602 16.62 26.12 -14.84
C GLY A 602 15.82 26.99 -15.81
N THR A 603 16.43 28.09 -16.27
CA THR A 603 15.77 29.06 -17.17
C THR A 603 15.25 28.41 -18.45
N THR A 604 16.00 27.50 -19.07
CA THR A 604 15.59 26.80 -20.31
C THR A 604 14.38 25.89 -20.09
N MET A 605 14.38 25.13 -19.00
CA MET A 605 13.28 24.22 -18.65
C MET A 605 11.99 25.00 -18.33
N ALA A 606 12.11 26.09 -17.55
CA ALA A 606 10.98 26.97 -17.25
C ALA A 606 10.44 27.66 -18.51
N ALA A 607 11.32 28.13 -19.39
CA ALA A 607 10.92 28.70 -20.69
C ALA A 607 10.19 27.66 -21.55
N LEU A 608 10.68 26.42 -21.62
CA LEU A 608 10.02 25.34 -22.35
C LEU A 608 8.61 25.07 -21.80
N ALA A 609 8.49 24.86 -20.48
CA ALA A 609 7.19 24.60 -19.85
C ALA A 609 6.22 25.79 -19.97
N GLY A 610 6.74 27.03 -19.98
CA GLY A 610 5.91 28.22 -20.10
C GLY A 610 5.30 28.46 -21.49
N VAL A 611 5.90 27.91 -22.55
CA VAL A 611 5.48 28.15 -23.95
C VAL A 611 5.07 26.88 -24.71
N ALA A 612 5.17 25.71 -24.09
CA ALA A 612 4.74 24.45 -24.67
C ALA A 612 3.20 24.38 -24.74
N ASP A 613 2.65 24.86 -25.85
CA ASP A 613 1.22 24.87 -26.18
C ASP A 613 0.84 23.87 -27.30
N GLY A 614 1.82 23.12 -27.80
CA GLY A 614 1.67 22.20 -28.93
C GLY A 614 1.87 22.84 -30.31
N GLU A 615 2.10 24.15 -30.41
CA GLU A 615 2.31 24.84 -31.70
C GLU A 615 3.76 24.80 -32.14
N LEU A 616 4.70 25.11 -31.25
CA LEU A 616 6.13 25.19 -31.55
C LEU A 616 6.87 23.89 -31.23
N GLY A 617 7.81 23.51 -32.11
CA GLY A 617 8.75 22.43 -31.84
C GLY A 617 9.80 22.83 -30.79
N VAL A 618 10.28 21.88 -29.99
CA VAL A 618 11.34 22.11 -28.98
C VAL A 618 12.54 22.88 -29.55
N GLY A 619 12.98 22.55 -30.76
CA GLY A 619 14.07 23.25 -31.44
C GLY A 619 13.74 24.69 -31.83
N GLN A 620 12.48 24.97 -32.20
CA GLN A 620 12.04 26.34 -32.52
C GLN A 620 11.98 27.20 -31.25
N VAL A 621 11.52 26.62 -30.14
CA VAL A 621 11.56 27.30 -28.83
C VAL A 621 13.01 27.58 -28.43
N ALA A 622 13.92 26.63 -28.64
CA ALA A 622 15.34 26.82 -28.33
C ALA A 622 15.96 27.98 -29.12
N GLU A 623 15.64 28.08 -30.43
CA GLU A 623 16.09 29.20 -31.27
C GLU A 623 15.57 30.55 -30.78
N ALA A 624 14.29 30.63 -30.38
CA ALA A 624 13.71 31.84 -29.81
C ALA A 624 14.37 32.23 -28.47
N VAL A 625 14.60 31.26 -27.57
CA VAL A 625 15.27 31.51 -26.28
C VAL A 625 16.71 31.95 -26.48
N ALA A 626 17.45 31.34 -27.41
CA ALA A 626 18.82 31.74 -27.73
C ALA A 626 18.86 33.18 -28.27
N ALA A 627 17.93 33.54 -29.17
CA ALA A 627 17.85 34.90 -29.71
C ALA A 627 17.52 35.95 -28.63
N LEU A 628 16.66 35.63 -27.66
CA LEU A 628 16.28 36.54 -26.57
C LEU A 628 17.39 36.72 -25.52
N THR A 629 18.18 35.68 -25.27
CA THR A 629 19.20 35.67 -24.22
C THR A 629 20.61 36.00 -24.73
N GLY A 630 20.84 35.92 -26.04
CA GLY A 630 22.16 36.04 -26.66
C GLY A 630 23.08 34.84 -26.40
N ALA A 631 22.55 33.71 -25.91
CA ALA A 631 23.28 32.48 -25.67
C ALA A 631 23.57 31.70 -26.96
N ASP A 632 24.51 30.75 -26.90
CA ASP A 632 24.83 29.90 -28.05
C ASP A 632 23.62 29.03 -28.47
N PRO A 633 23.14 29.13 -29.73
CA PRO A 633 21.94 28.39 -30.16
C PRO A 633 22.07 26.86 -30.10
N GLN A 634 23.28 26.31 -30.28
CA GLN A 634 23.48 24.86 -30.24
C GLN A 634 23.45 24.35 -28.79
N GLU A 635 24.06 25.08 -27.86
CA GLU A 635 24.03 24.77 -26.44
C GLU A 635 22.60 24.84 -25.87
N VAL A 636 21.86 25.92 -26.18
CA VAL A 636 20.45 26.07 -25.76
C VAL A 636 19.59 24.94 -26.32
N ARG A 637 19.78 24.58 -27.61
CA ARG A 637 19.04 23.48 -28.23
C ARG A 637 19.34 22.13 -27.58
N ALA A 638 20.61 21.81 -27.34
CA ALA A 638 20.99 20.57 -26.67
C ALA A 638 20.39 20.49 -25.26
N ARG A 639 20.46 21.60 -24.50
CA ARG A 639 19.87 21.69 -23.17
C ARG A 639 18.35 21.52 -23.19
N MET A 640 17.66 22.19 -24.11
CA MET A 640 16.20 22.14 -24.20
C MET A 640 15.68 20.78 -24.67
N VAL A 641 16.43 20.07 -25.52
CA VAL A 641 16.14 18.67 -25.86
C VAL A 641 16.26 17.77 -24.62
N ALA A 642 17.29 17.97 -23.78
CA ALA A 642 17.42 17.23 -22.53
C ALA A 642 16.27 17.55 -21.55
N ASP A 643 15.96 18.84 -21.36
CA ASP A 643 14.84 19.28 -20.52
C ASP A 643 13.49 18.73 -21.03
N ALA A 644 13.29 18.67 -22.36
CA ALA A 644 12.09 18.09 -22.95
C ALA A 644 11.97 16.59 -22.67
N ARG A 645 13.05 15.81 -22.85
CA ARG A 645 13.07 14.37 -22.53
C ARG A 645 12.73 14.12 -21.07
N GLU A 646 13.25 14.97 -20.18
CA GLU A 646 13.00 14.88 -18.75
C GLU A 646 11.54 15.18 -18.40
N LEU A 647 11.01 16.34 -18.80
CA LEU A 647 9.64 16.73 -18.47
C LEU A 647 8.58 15.84 -19.14
N LEU A 648 8.81 15.39 -20.38
CA LEU A 648 7.95 14.39 -21.04
C LEU A 648 8.01 13.06 -20.29
N GLY A 649 9.20 12.62 -19.89
CA GLY A 649 9.39 11.40 -19.11
C GLY A 649 8.81 11.46 -17.69
N TYR A 650 8.49 12.64 -17.17
CA TYR A 650 7.76 12.83 -15.91
C TYR A 650 6.26 13.01 -16.12
N GLY A 651 5.78 13.19 -17.35
CA GLY A 651 4.40 13.56 -17.66
C GLY A 651 4.04 15.01 -17.30
N MET A 652 5.04 15.89 -17.12
CA MET A 652 4.83 17.33 -16.93
C MET A 652 4.68 18.07 -18.27
N LEU A 653 5.28 17.51 -19.32
CA LEU A 653 4.90 17.78 -20.71
C LEU A 653 4.18 16.55 -21.25
N ARG A 654 3.27 16.77 -22.20
CA ARG A 654 2.54 15.74 -22.94
C ARG A 654 2.77 15.91 -24.44
N LEU A 655 2.61 14.83 -25.19
CA LEU A 655 2.58 14.90 -26.64
C LEU A 655 1.12 15.04 -27.09
N PRO A 656 0.81 15.89 -28.08
CA PRO A 656 -0.51 15.96 -28.67
C PRO A 656 -0.95 14.58 -29.15
N SER A 657 -2.21 14.24 -28.87
CA SER A 657 -2.85 12.97 -29.24
C SER A 657 -2.98 12.80 -30.75
#